data_AF-A0A450WMU5-F1
#
_entry.id   AF-A0A450WMU5-F1
#
_cell.length_a   1.000
_cell.length_b   1.000
_cell.length_c   1.000
_cell.angle_alpha   90.00
_cell.angle_beta   90.00
_cell.angle_gamma   90.00
#
_symmetry.space_group_name_H-M   'P 1'
#
loop_
_entity.id
_entity.type
_entity.pdbx_description
1 polymer ?
#
loop_
_entity_poly.entity_id
_entity_poly.type
_entity_poly.pdbx_seq_one_letter_code
_entity_poly.pdbx_strand_id
1 'polypeptide(L)'
;MKTLRIPAFWRAVLVVLAAWFLFDNAFPPVLPRSLMIQFMTITVVGVLLYFSFEEKRWTEFKAPILAVLRDRGKWPLRWSLLVAIPALAGYVTYGIVKPSFDAPVELRQVHPAPPSTLRVFDKSHDLGTLENPVRERILARLESDKPESEKTGAAMAAYGQAVEDGRNVYFENCFYCHGDLLDGTGPFAQAFNPLPANFQDVGTIAQLQEAFLFWRITTGGPGLPKEGTPWNSAMPVWHEMLNEKDVWNVITFLYDYVGQVPRMWNPDTSKAVTGMKEQVQAARKAMDPAARYRFRCAACHGETGAGDGPAADFLYPRPRDFTLGLFKYKTSPGMLPPRDEDLFDTIEHGLEGTGMPEWATLLSDEQIQGLIPIVKGFDTVATWAPEDADDDAFDDEGRYLEGDFTVVTETEPLNGQIPYSEESIARGRTVFRKACKECHGDLGRGNITSGKRLADDWDTRIWPRDLTKPWTWRITNVPGEDEAARIDTIARIYQRLSIGIPGTPMPAHRAVEAGNKDPVSLADRWHIANYVYARRQGAAPMPGEDTLISALKIEGELPLEVDDPAWSRARAVTLRLAPNIIEEERLFTSLSDALTVRALYNDADIAFLLEAGDRTDSRPGEPVSEQIQDENLEMHSDAFAIQFPKNDAYVAAPVVEKPLFRHGDARHLTTIWYWNAGSVSPTTPPQAVLLDASGSDRKLTARKTNDDPTANGKWEHGRWRVVMKRPRNLASPSGVQNEHGDISFDEGRFMPVSFASWDGSNDEIGSRHTLTTWYWLLLPPKTDPVKVFGIPLGVGLLVFIAGIVLVRGQRHAKS
;
A
#
# COMPACT_ATOMS: atom_id res chain seq x y z
N MET A 1 53.20 -23.01 -34.54
CA MET A 1 52.38 -22.37 -33.48
C MET A 1 52.04 -23.43 -32.43
N LYS A 2 52.56 -23.32 -31.20
CA LYS A 2 52.16 -24.22 -30.10
C LYS A 2 50.76 -23.79 -29.64
N THR A 3 49.75 -24.61 -29.90
CA THR A 3 48.39 -24.40 -29.37
C THR A 3 48.43 -24.43 -27.84
N LEU A 4 48.10 -23.33 -27.18
CA LEU A 4 47.88 -23.26 -25.73
C LEU A 4 46.72 -24.19 -25.35
N ARG A 5 47.05 -25.42 -24.94
CA ARG A 5 46.05 -26.40 -24.48
C ARG A 5 45.76 -26.15 -23.00
N ILE A 6 44.55 -25.69 -22.67
CA ILE A 6 44.13 -25.43 -21.29
C ILE A 6 44.16 -26.76 -20.49
N PRO A 7 44.83 -26.83 -19.33
CA PRO A 7 44.87 -28.03 -18.51
C PRO A 7 43.49 -28.56 -18.14
N ALA A 8 43.35 -29.88 -17.94
CA ALA A 8 42.07 -30.53 -17.63
C ALA A 8 41.35 -29.90 -16.41
N PHE A 9 42.08 -29.57 -15.36
CA PHE A 9 41.53 -28.86 -14.18
C PHE A 9 40.87 -27.52 -14.55
N TRP A 10 41.56 -26.68 -15.31
CA TRP A 10 41.04 -25.37 -15.71
C TRP A 10 39.89 -25.48 -16.70
N ARG A 11 39.88 -26.51 -17.55
CA ARG A 11 38.71 -26.83 -18.39
C ARG A 11 37.48 -27.16 -17.54
N ALA A 12 37.65 -27.97 -16.49
CA ALA A 12 36.56 -28.28 -15.56
C ALA A 12 36.04 -27.02 -14.84
N VAL A 13 36.94 -26.18 -14.34
CA VAL A 13 36.57 -24.91 -13.68
C VAL A 13 35.83 -23.98 -14.64
N LEU A 14 36.30 -23.83 -15.88
CA LEU A 14 35.65 -22.99 -16.90
C LEU A 14 34.24 -23.48 -17.24
N VAL A 15 34.02 -24.79 -17.33
CA VAL A 15 32.68 -25.36 -17.57
C VAL A 15 31.74 -25.04 -16.41
N VAL A 16 32.19 -25.19 -15.17
CA VAL A 16 31.37 -24.86 -13.99
C VAL A 16 31.06 -23.35 -13.93
N LEU A 17 32.05 -22.49 -14.20
CA LEU A 17 31.83 -21.03 -14.22
C LEU A 17 30.92 -20.59 -15.36
N ALA A 18 31.06 -21.18 -16.54
CA ALA A 18 30.19 -20.89 -17.69
C ALA A 18 28.75 -21.34 -17.43
N ALA A 19 28.56 -22.52 -16.81
CA ALA A 19 27.24 -23.00 -16.42
C ALA A 19 26.60 -22.09 -15.36
N TRP A 20 27.36 -21.67 -14.34
CA TRP A 20 26.87 -20.72 -13.34
C TRP A 20 26.45 -19.39 -13.99
N PHE A 21 27.30 -18.82 -14.84
CA PHE A 21 26.99 -17.57 -15.55
C PHE A 21 25.74 -17.71 -16.42
N LEU A 22 25.59 -18.83 -17.11
CA LEU A 22 24.41 -19.13 -17.93
C LEU A 22 23.14 -19.24 -17.07
N PHE A 23 23.16 -20.00 -15.98
CA PHE A 23 22.00 -20.13 -15.10
C PHE A 23 21.62 -18.81 -14.42
N ASP A 24 22.60 -17.97 -14.11
CA ASP A 24 22.39 -16.70 -13.41
C ASP A 24 21.84 -15.60 -14.34
N ASN A 25 22.19 -15.63 -15.63
CA ASN A 25 21.91 -14.54 -16.56
C ASN A 25 20.96 -14.89 -17.72
N ALA A 26 20.82 -16.17 -18.10
CA ALA A 26 20.06 -16.56 -19.28
C ALA A 26 18.56 -16.78 -19.03
N PHE A 27 18.13 -16.86 -17.77
CA PHE A 27 16.73 -17.15 -17.39
C PHE A 27 16.18 -16.03 -16.51
N PRO A 28 15.45 -15.05 -17.08
CA PRO A 28 14.64 -14.09 -16.33
C PRO A 28 13.24 -14.65 -16.04
N PRO A 29 12.70 -14.58 -14.80
CA PRO A 29 13.35 -14.07 -13.59
C PRO A 29 14.46 -15.01 -13.07
N VAL A 30 15.44 -14.43 -12.38
CA VAL A 30 16.63 -15.14 -11.87
C VAL A 30 16.22 -16.39 -11.08
N LEU A 31 16.85 -17.53 -11.39
CA LEU A 31 16.52 -18.81 -10.79
C LEU A 31 16.60 -18.75 -9.24
N PRO A 32 15.59 -19.29 -8.53
CA PRO A 32 15.64 -19.44 -7.08
C PRO A 32 16.93 -20.13 -6.61
N ARG A 33 17.51 -19.68 -5.50
CA ARG A 33 18.79 -20.22 -4.96
C ARG A 33 18.78 -21.74 -4.81
N SER A 34 17.66 -22.34 -4.44
CA SER A 34 17.53 -23.80 -4.31
C SER A 34 17.71 -24.53 -5.64
N LEU A 35 17.07 -24.06 -6.71
CA LEU A 35 17.21 -24.61 -8.07
C LEU A 35 18.62 -24.37 -8.62
N MET A 36 19.18 -23.18 -8.39
CA MET A 36 20.58 -22.89 -8.73
C MET A 36 21.53 -23.89 -8.07
N ILE A 37 21.38 -24.15 -6.76
CA ILE A 37 22.20 -25.14 -6.04
C ILE A 37 22.02 -26.53 -6.65
N GLN A 38 20.80 -26.96 -6.96
CA GLN A 38 20.53 -28.26 -7.57
C GLN A 38 21.21 -28.40 -8.94
N PHE A 39 21.01 -27.44 -9.85
CA PHE A 39 21.62 -27.48 -11.18
C PHE A 39 23.14 -27.39 -11.13
N MET A 40 23.69 -26.56 -10.25
CA MET A 40 25.14 -26.49 -10.07
C MET A 40 25.71 -27.78 -9.47
N THR A 41 24.99 -28.43 -8.56
CA THR A 41 25.41 -29.73 -8.00
C THR A 41 25.45 -30.80 -9.10
N ILE A 42 24.39 -30.90 -9.91
CA ILE A 42 24.34 -31.83 -11.06
C ILE A 42 25.48 -31.54 -12.04
N THR A 43 25.73 -30.26 -12.34
CA THR A 43 26.82 -29.83 -13.23
C THR A 43 28.18 -30.25 -12.69
N VAL A 44 28.48 -29.99 -11.42
CA VAL A 44 29.75 -30.35 -10.78
C VAL A 44 29.95 -31.87 -10.76
N VAL A 45 28.91 -32.63 -10.40
CA VAL A 45 28.94 -34.10 -10.43
C VAL A 45 29.22 -34.60 -11.85
N GLY A 46 28.52 -34.06 -12.86
CA GLY A 46 28.72 -34.43 -14.26
C GLY A 46 30.15 -34.15 -14.75
N VAL A 47 30.71 -32.99 -14.39
CA VAL A 47 32.10 -32.63 -14.72
C VAL A 47 33.09 -33.58 -14.03
N LEU A 48 32.89 -33.89 -12.76
CA LEU A 48 33.75 -34.83 -12.02
C LEU A 48 33.67 -36.25 -12.58
N LEU A 49 32.48 -36.74 -12.91
CA LEU A 49 32.29 -38.03 -13.57
C LEU A 49 33.00 -38.08 -14.92
N TYR A 50 32.88 -37.02 -15.74
CA TYR A 50 33.58 -36.94 -17.03
C TYR A 50 35.10 -37.06 -16.88
N PHE A 51 35.71 -36.34 -15.95
CA PHE A 51 37.17 -36.39 -15.76
C PHE A 51 37.65 -37.63 -15.01
N SER A 52 36.81 -38.26 -14.19
CA SER A 52 37.16 -39.48 -13.45
C SER A 52 36.90 -40.77 -14.23
N PHE A 53 36.14 -40.72 -15.33
CA PHE A 53 35.82 -41.88 -16.16
C PHE A 53 37.04 -42.53 -16.83
N GLU A 54 38.09 -41.76 -17.13
CA GLU A 54 39.35 -42.27 -17.69
C GLU A 54 40.56 -41.88 -16.83
N GLU A 55 41.41 -42.86 -16.54
CA GLU A 55 42.61 -42.69 -15.70
C GLU A 55 43.54 -41.58 -16.20
N LYS A 56 43.67 -41.44 -17.53
CA LYS A 56 44.49 -40.39 -18.17
C LYS A 56 43.92 -39.00 -17.87
N ARG A 57 42.62 -38.80 -18.11
CA ARG A 57 41.92 -37.52 -17.84
C ARG A 57 41.95 -37.18 -16.36
N TRP A 58 41.80 -38.18 -15.50
CA TRP A 58 41.85 -38.00 -14.05
C TRP A 58 43.23 -37.59 -13.56
N THR A 59 44.27 -38.19 -14.12
CA THR A 59 45.66 -37.83 -13.83
C THR A 59 45.97 -36.40 -14.28
N GLU A 60 45.56 -36.01 -15.49
CA GLU A 60 45.69 -34.65 -16.01
C GLU A 60 44.89 -33.63 -15.17
N PHE A 61 43.71 -34.01 -14.67
CA PHE A 61 42.87 -33.18 -13.82
C PHE A 61 43.49 -32.93 -12.45
N LYS A 62 44.06 -33.96 -11.80
CA LYS A 62 44.72 -33.85 -10.49
C LYS A 62 46.08 -33.14 -10.56
N ALA A 63 46.76 -33.15 -11.71
CA ALA A 63 48.14 -32.69 -11.83
C ALA A 63 48.39 -31.26 -11.31
N PRO A 64 47.55 -30.24 -11.60
CA PRO A 64 47.72 -28.89 -11.04
C PRO A 64 47.56 -28.83 -9.52
N ILE A 65 46.59 -29.58 -8.97
CA ILE A 65 46.33 -29.67 -7.53
C ILE A 65 47.53 -30.31 -6.83
N LEU A 66 47.99 -31.46 -7.32
CA LEU A 66 49.15 -32.16 -6.79
C LEU A 66 50.43 -31.34 -6.93
N ALA A 67 50.58 -30.55 -8.00
CA ALA A 67 51.71 -29.64 -8.15
C ALA A 67 51.71 -28.58 -7.04
N VAL A 68 50.57 -27.95 -6.75
CA VAL A 68 50.46 -26.98 -5.64
C VAL A 68 50.75 -27.65 -4.29
N LEU A 69 50.30 -28.88 -4.06
CA LEU A 69 50.52 -29.59 -2.79
C LEU A 69 51.97 -30.12 -2.62
N ARG A 70 52.65 -30.51 -3.72
CA ARG A 70 53.94 -31.23 -3.67
C ARG A 70 55.16 -30.39 -4.08
N ASP A 71 55.03 -29.40 -4.96
CA ASP A 71 56.15 -28.63 -5.52
C ASP A 71 56.67 -27.57 -4.53
N ARG A 72 57.99 -27.50 -4.30
CA ARG A 72 58.57 -26.49 -3.41
C ARG A 72 58.46 -25.07 -3.99
N GLY A 73 58.52 -24.91 -5.32
CA GLY A 73 58.46 -23.61 -5.98
C GLY A 73 57.09 -22.91 -5.88
N LYS A 74 56.03 -23.65 -5.54
CA LYS A 74 54.66 -23.12 -5.39
C LYS A 74 54.27 -22.80 -3.95
N TRP A 75 55.26 -22.63 -3.05
CA TRP A 75 55.04 -22.28 -1.65
C TRP A 75 54.09 -21.09 -1.45
N PRO A 76 54.23 -19.94 -2.15
CA PRO A 76 53.35 -18.78 -1.92
C PRO A 76 51.89 -19.09 -2.24
N LEU A 77 51.64 -19.77 -3.37
CA LEU A 77 50.30 -20.18 -3.79
C LEU A 77 49.70 -21.24 -2.86
N ARG A 78 50.51 -22.13 -2.30
CA ARG A 78 50.03 -23.11 -1.32
C ARG A 78 49.57 -22.43 -0.04
N TRP A 79 50.35 -21.49 0.49
CA TRP A 79 49.97 -20.77 1.71
C TRP A 79 48.79 -19.85 1.52
N SER A 80 48.69 -19.18 0.36
CA SER A 80 47.50 -18.38 0.06
C SER A 80 46.24 -19.24 0.07
N LEU A 81 46.26 -20.44 -0.53
CA LEU A 81 45.13 -21.37 -0.50
C LEU A 81 44.87 -21.97 0.89
N LEU A 82 45.93 -22.31 1.64
CA LEU A 82 45.82 -22.80 3.01
C LEU A 82 45.22 -21.75 3.96
N VAL A 83 45.29 -20.47 3.65
CA VAL A 83 44.63 -19.41 4.44
C VAL A 83 43.24 -19.10 3.88
N ALA A 84 43.13 -18.94 2.56
CA ALA A 84 41.89 -18.52 1.91
C ALA A 84 40.76 -19.55 2.05
N ILE A 85 41.06 -20.85 1.93
CA ILE A 85 40.03 -21.91 2.03
C ILE A 85 39.45 -21.97 3.46
N PRO A 86 40.25 -22.02 4.53
CA PRO A 86 39.76 -21.88 5.91
C PRO A 86 39.01 -20.59 6.19
N ALA A 87 39.50 -19.45 5.69
CA ALA A 87 38.82 -18.17 5.86
C ALA A 87 37.45 -18.17 5.18
N LEU A 88 37.35 -18.73 3.97
CA LEU A 88 36.08 -18.90 3.28
C LEU A 88 35.16 -19.88 4.00
N ALA A 89 35.67 -21.01 4.49
CA ALA A 89 34.88 -21.97 5.26
C ALA A 89 34.33 -21.35 6.56
N GLY A 90 35.16 -20.59 7.27
CA GLY A 90 34.75 -19.79 8.42
C GLY A 90 33.69 -18.75 8.03
N TYR A 91 33.91 -17.98 6.97
CA TYR A 91 32.95 -16.98 6.49
C TYR A 91 31.59 -17.58 6.08
N VAL A 92 31.59 -18.70 5.37
CA VAL A 92 30.37 -19.44 5.01
C VAL A 92 29.66 -19.95 6.27
N THR A 93 30.41 -20.51 7.22
CA THR A 93 29.86 -20.97 8.51
C THR A 93 29.25 -19.80 9.29
N TYR A 94 29.91 -18.64 9.31
CA TYR A 94 29.37 -17.41 9.91
C TYR A 94 28.04 -17.02 9.27
N GLY A 95 27.95 -17.07 7.94
CA GLY A 95 26.71 -16.82 7.21
C GLY A 95 25.57 -17.78 7.58
N ILE A 96 25.89 -19.01 8.00
CA ILE A 96 24.92 -20.04 8.42
C ILE A 96 24.49 -19.86 9.89
N VAL A 97 25.42 -19.52 10.78
CA VAL A 97 25.15 -19.44 12.24
C VAL A 97 24.73 -18.05 12.72
N LYS A 98 24.98 -16.99 11.94
CA LYS A 98 24.55 -15.64 12.31
C LYS A 98 23.01 -15.59 12.42
N PRO A 99 22.45 -14.89 13.41
CA PRO A 99 21.01 -14.66 13.46
C PRO A 99 20.51 -13.98 12.18
N SER A 100 19.38 -14.44 11.65
CA SER A 100 18.66 -13.72 10.60
C SER A 100 17.70 -12.72 11.26
N PHE A 101 17.67 -11.51 10.70
CA PHE A 101 16.71 -10.46 11.03
C PHE A 101 15.76 -10.21 9.86
N ASP A 102 15.86 -11.02 8.81
CA ASP A 102 15.02 -10.91 7.62
C ASP A 102 13.69 -11.60 7.92
N ALA A 103 12.58 -10.91 7.62
CA ALA A 103 11.26 -11.49 7.78
C ALA A 103 11.10 -12.80 6.97
N PRO A 104 10.33 -13.78 7.45
CA PRO A 104 10.05 -15.00 6.71
C PRO A 104 9.48 -14.73 5.32
N VAL A 105 9.91 -15.52 4.33
CA VAL A 105 9.38 -15.40 2.95
C VAL A 105 8.00 -16.03 2.88
N GLU A 106 7.01 -15.24 2.45
CA GLU A 106 5.63 -15.68 2.26
C GLU A 106 5.42 -16.09 0.79
N LEU A 107 5.56 -17.39 0.51
CA LEU A 107 5.30 -17.95 -0.81
C LEU A 107 3.81 -18.32 -0.94
N ARG A 108 3.12 -17.74 -1.93
CA ARG A 108 1.72 -18.04 -2.25
C ARG A 108 1.53 -18.29 -3.74
N GLN A 109 0.60 -19.19 -4.10
CA GLN A 109 0.13 -19.29 -5.48
C GLN A 109 -0.88 -18.17 -5.78
N VAL A 110 -0.63 -17.37 -6.82
CA VAL A 110 -1.48 -16.21 -7.17
C VAL A 110 -2.86 -16.65 -7.66
N HIS A 111 -2.93 -17.76 -8.42
CA HIS A 111 -4.17 -18.37 -8.90
C HIS A 111 -4.27 -19.81 -8.37
N PRO A 112 -4.78 -20.01 -7.14
CA PRO A 112 -5.02 -21.36 -6.63
C PRO A 112 -6.08 -22.08 -7.47
N ALA A 113 -6.03 -23.40 -7.51
CA ALA A 113 -7.03 -24.18 -8.25
C ALA A 113 -8.42 -23.98 -7.63
N PRO A 114 -9.47 -23.69 -8.44
CA PRO A 114 -10.82 -23.58 -7.92
C PRO A 114 -11.31 -24.95 -7.43
N PRO A 115 -12.23 -24.99 -6.43
CA PRO A 115 -12.93 -26.21 -6.08
C PRO A 115 -13.80 -26.69 -7.26
N SER A 116 -14.18 -27.97 -7.29
CA SER A 116 -15.09 -28.48 -8.33
C SER A 116 -16.51 -27.90 -8.17
N THR A 117 -16.97 -27.78 -6.93
CA THR A 117 -18.30 -27.25 -6.60
C THR A 117 -18.20 -26.07 -5.64
N LEU A 118 -19.03 -25.07 -5.87
CA LEU A 118 -19.15 -23.88 -5.02
C LEU A 118 -20.59 -23.77 -4.50
N ARG A 119 -20.78 -23.52 -3.20
CA ARG A 119 -22.10 -23.27 -2.61
C ARG A 119 -22.20 -21.82 -2.17
N VAL A 120 -23.00 -21.03 -2.87
CA VAL A 120 -23.27 -19.61 -2.63
C VAL A 120 -24.71 -19.29 -3.06
N PHE A 121 -25.31 -18.22 -2.56
CA PHE A 121 -26.68 -17.81 -2.92
C PHE A 121 -27.72 -18.95 -2.76
N ASP A 122 -27.58 -19.73 -1.70
CA ASP A 122 -28.41 -20.90 -1.40
C ASP A 122 -28.46 -22.01 -2.46
N LYS A 123 -27.50 -22.02 -3.41
CA LYS A 123 -27.40 -23.05 -4.45
C LYS A 123 -25.98 -23.55 -4.63
N SER A 124 -25.87 -24.71 -5.29
CA SER A 124 -24.58 -25.30 -5.67
C SER A 124 -24.31 -25.05 -7.15
N HIS A 125 -23.11 -24.58 -7.45
CA HIS A 125 -22.60 -24.35 -8.78
C HIS A 125 -21.48 -25.35 -9.08
N ASP A 126 -21.51 -25.96 -10.26
CA ASP A 126 -20.37 -26.72 -10.80
C ASP A 126 -19.47 -25.73 -11.55
N LEU A 127 -18.29 -25.44 -11.01
CA LEU A 127 -17.38 -24.45 -11.60
C LEU A 127 -16.74 -24.94 -12.92
N GLY A 128 -16.81 -26.24 -13.21
CA GLY A 128 -16.34 -26.80 -14.49
C GLY A 128 -17.29 -26.52 -15.65
N THR A 129 -18.58 -26.28 -15.38
CA THR A 129 -19.62 -26.03 -16.39
C THR A 129 -20.37 -24.71 -16.20
N LEU A 130 -19.98 -23.90 -15.22
CA LEU A 130 -20.65 -22.63 -14.93
C LEU A 130 -20.33 -21.60 -16.02
N GLU A 131 -21.37 -21.17 -16.72
CA GLU A 131 -21.30 -20.10 -17.73
C GLU A 131 -21.96 -18.82 -17.22
N ASN A 132 -21.50 -17.67 -17.73
CA ASN A 132 -22.06 -16.38 -17.36
C ASN A 132 -23.46 -16.19 -18.00
N PRO A 133 -24.54 -16.07 -17.20
CA PRO A 133 -25.90 -15.92 -17.72
C PRO A 133 -26.13 -14.58 -18.46
N VAL A 134 -25.33 -13.55 -18.20
CA VAL A 134 -25.34 -12.31 -19.00
C VAL A 134 -24.87 -12.62 -20.41
N ARG A 135 -23.76 -13.34 -20.56
CA ARG A 135 -23.21 -13.72 -21.87
C ARG A 135 -24.16 -14.63 -22.65
N GLU A 136 -24.69 -15.67 -22.01
CA GLU A 136 -25.63 -16.59 -22.66
C GLU A 136 -26.84 -15.84 -23.25
N ARG A 137 -27.37 -14.86 -22.51
CA ARG A 137 -28.47 -14.00 -23.00
C ARG A 137 -28.07 -13.09 -24.17
N ILE A 138 -26.80 -12.71 -24.29
CA ILE A 138 -26.31 -11.89 -25.40
C ILE A 138 -26.11 -12.77 -26.64
N LEU A 139 -25.47 -13.94 -26.47
CA LEU A 139 -25.25 -14.90 -27.56
C LEU A 139 -26.58 -15.38 -28.14
N ALA A 140 -27.56 -15.72 -27.30
CA ALA A 140 -28.90 -16.11 -27.76
C ALA A 140 -29.59 -15.02 -28.60
N ARG A 141 -29.31 -13.73 -28.35
CA ARG A 141 -29.82 -12.64 -29.19
C ARG A 141 -29.11 -12.61 -30.55
N LEU A 142 -27.79 -12.80 -30.57
CA LEU A 142 -26.99 -12.86 -31.80
C LEU A 142 -27.35 -14.05 -32.70
N GLU A 143 -27.86 -15.13 -32.11
CA GLU A 143 -28.34 -16.32 -32.81
C GLU A 143 -29.80 -16.22 -33.30
N SER A 144 -30.53 -15.15 -32.96
CA SER A 144 -31.93 -15.00 -33.38
C SER A 144 -32.10 -14.86 -34.89
N ASP A 145 -33.26 -15.28 -35.41
CA ASP A 145 -33.64 -15.20 -36.83
C ASP A 145 -33.89 -13.76 -37.34
N LYS A 146 -33.63 -12.74 -36.51
CA LYS A 146 -33.82 -11.33 -36.85
C LYS A 146 -32.74 -10.83 -37.83
N PRO A 147 -32.99 -9.72 -38.55
CA PRO A 147 -31.97 -9.08 -39.38
C PRO A 147 -30.69 -8.77 -38.58
N GLU A 148 -29.52 -8.94 -39.21
CA GLU A 148 -28.20 -8.84 -38.55
C GLU A 148 -28.01 -7.54 -37.75
N SER A 149 -28.45 -6.41 -38.30
CA SER A 149 -28.38 -5.11 -37.65
C SER A 149 -29.27 -5.02 -36.41
N GLU A 150 -30.46 -5.61 -36.45
CA GLU A 150 -31.42 -5.56 -35.34
C GLU A 150 -30.95 -6.45 -34.19
N LYS A 151 -30.52 -7.68 -34.49
CA LYS A 151 -30.04 -8.60 -33.47
C LYS A 151 -28.72 -8.14 -32.83
N THR A 152 -27.80 -7.59 -33.64
CA THR A 152 -26.55 -7.00 -33.12
C THR A 152 -26.84 -5.78 -32.24
N GLY A 153 -27.71 -4.88 -32.68
CA GLY A 153 -28.12 -3.71 -31.89
C GLY A 153 -28.74 -4.10 -30.54
N ALA A 154 -29.68 -5.06 -30.54
CA ALA A 154 -30.32 -5.53 -29.31
C ALA A 154 -29.33 -6.27 -28.38
N ALA A 155 -28.40 -7.05 -28.94
CA ALA A 155 -27.36 -7.74 -28.18
C ALA A 155 -26.40 -6.74 -27.51
N MET A 156 -25.92 -5.73 -28.26
CA MET A 156 -25.00 -4.72 -27.74
C MET A 156 -25.67 -3.76 -26.75
N ALA A 157 -26.96 -3.44 -26.92
CA ALA A 157 -27.70 -2.68 -25.92
C ALA A 157 -27.82 -3.45 -24.58
N ALA A 158 -28.13 -4.74 -24.65
CA ALA A 158 -28.20 -5.59 -23.45
C ALA A 158 -26.84 -5.77 -22.78
N TYR A 159 -25.76 -5.87 -23.57
CA TYR A 159 -24.39 -5.89 -23.05
C TYR A 159 -24.02 -4.56 -22.37
N GLY A 160 -24.30 -3.43 -23.03
CA GLY A 160 -24.06 -2.10 -22.48
C GLY A 160 -24.76 -1.88 -21.14
N GLN A 161 -26.03 -2.27 -21.02
CA GLN A 161 -26.75 -2.19 -19.75
C GLN A 161 -26.10 -3.05 -18.66
N ALA A 162 -25.66 -4.27 -18.97
CA ALA A 162 -25.00 -5.12 -17.99
C ALA A 162 -23.64 -4.57 -17.54
N VAL A 163 -22.91 -3.93 -18.46
CA VAL A 163 -21.65 -3.22 -18.16
C VAL A 163 -21.92 -2.00 -17.27
N GLU A 164 -22.98 -1.23 -17.53
CA GLU A 164 -23.35 -0.08 -16.71
C GLU A 164 -23.81 -0.49 -15.30
N ASP A 165 -24.69 -1.49 -15.19
CA ASP A 165 -25.08 -2.09 -13.91
C ASP A 165 -23.83 -2.56 -13.14
N GLY A 166 -22.90 -3.23 -13.83
CA GLY A 166 -21.65 -3.73 -13.26
C GLY A 166 -20.69 -2.62 -12.84
N ARG A 167 -20.63 -1.52 -13.61
CA ARG A 167 -19.84 -0.32 -13.29
C ARG A 167 -20.28 0.26 -11.96
N ASN A 168 -21.58 0.46 -11.76
CA ASN A 168 -22.10 1.09 -10.54
C ASN A 168 -21.74 0.23 -9.31
N VAL A 169 -22.00 -1.08 -9.38
CA VAL A 169 -21.61 -2.02 -8.31
C VAL A 169 -20.09 -1.98 -8.06
N TYR A 170 -19.27 -1.93 -9.11
CA TYR A 170 -17.83 -1.85 -8.99
C TYR A 170 -17.36 -0.58 -8.25
N PHE A 171 -17.91 0.58 -8.60
CA PHE A 171 -17.51 1.85 -7.99
C PHE A 171 -18.06 2.03 -6.56
N GLU A 172 -19.20 1.41 -6.25
CA GLU A 172 -19.74 1.40 -4.88
C GLU A 172 -18.97 0.46 -3.94
N ASN A 173 -18.26 -0.55 -4.45
CA ASN A 173 -17.76 -1.67 -3.63
C ASN A 173 -16.29 -2.06 -3.85
N CYS A 174 -15.80 -2.04 -5.08
CA CYS A 174 -14.54 -2.67 -5.48
C CYS A 174 -13.42 -1.67 -5.77
N PHE A 175 -13.78 -0.48 -6.28
CA PHE A 175 -12.86 0.59 -6.71
C PHE A 175 -11.82 0.96 -5.66
N TYR A 176 -12.19 0.97 -4.37
CA TYR A 176 -11.31 1.42 -3.29
C TYR A 176 -10.01 0.61 -3.17
N CYS A 177 -10.05 -0.66 -3.57
CA CYS A 177 -8.88 -1.52 -3.62
C CYS A 177 -8.36 -1.68 -5.06
N HIS A 178 -9.25 -1.87 -6.02
CA HIS A 178 -8.85 -2.26 -7.38
C HIS A 178 -8.55 -1.06 -8.32
N GLY A 179 -8.89 0.16 -7.93
CA GLY A 179 -8.61 1.40 -8.68
C GLY A 179 -9.57 1.65 -9.84
N ASP A 180 -9.66 2.89 -10.32
CA ASP A 180 -10.53 3.26 -11.46
C ASP A 180 -9.99 2.57 -12.71
N LEU A 181 -8.67 2.61 -12.85
CA LEU A 181 -7.93 2.00 -13.94
C LEU A 181 -7.93 0.46 -13.88
N LEU A 182 -8.52 -0.19 -12.88
CA LEU A 182 -8.46 -1.65 -12.67
C LEU A 182 -7.04 -2.21 -12.57
N ASP A 183 -6.10 -1.41 -12.09
CA ASP A 183 -4.66 -1.72 -12.01
C ASP A 183 -4.22 -2.20 -10.62
N GLY A 184 -5.14 -2.28 -9.66
CA GLY A 184 -4.86 -2.67 -8.28
C GLY A 184 -4.25 -1.54 -7.44
N THR A 185 -4.32 -0.28 -7.89
CA THR A 185 -3.76 0.90 -7.19
C THR A 185 -4.84 1.80 -6.58
N GLY A 186 -6.00 1.23 -6.22
CA GLY A 186 -7.08 1.99 -5.59
C GLY A 186 -6.66 2.71 -4.29
N PRO A 187 -7.43 3.70 -3.83
CA PRO A 187 -7.09 4.56 -2.70
C PRO A 187 -6.55 3.87 -1.44
N PHE A 188 -7.01 2.64 -1.15
CA PHE A 188 -6.59 1.87 0.03
C PHE A 188 -5.65 0.70 -0.29
N ALA A 189 -5.31 0.47 -1.56
CA ALA A 189 -4.55 -0.69 -2.01
C ALA A 189 -3.21 -0.86 -1.27
N GLN A 190 -2.48 0.24 -1.03
CA GLN A 190 -1.15 0.23 -0.43
C GLN A 190 -1.12 -0.21 1.04
N ALA A 191 -2.27 -0.24 1.72
CA ALA A 191 -2.37 -0.74 3.10
C ALA A 191 -2.48 -2.28 3.18
N PHE A 192 -2.69 -2.95 2.05
CA PHE A 192 -2.90 -4.39 1.99
C PHE A 192 -1.68 -5.13 1.42
N ASN A 193 -1.36 -6.26 2.04
CA ASN A 193 -0.37 -7.21 1.53
C ASN A 193 -0.98 -8.63 1.58
N PRO A 194 -1.20 -9.30 0.43
CA PRO A 194 -0.82 -8.86 -0.91
C PRO A 194 -1.64 -7.68 -1.44
N LEU A 195 -1.04 -6.94 -2.38
CA LEU A 195 -1.76 -5.92 -3.14
C LEU A 195 -2.95 -6.51 -3.91
N PRO A 196 -4.01 -5.72 -4.15
CA PRO A 196 -5.11 -6.09 -5.03
C PRO A 196 -4.64 -6.50 -6.43
N ALA A 197 -5.43 -7.32 -7.12
CA ALA A 197 -5.09 -7.79 -8.45
C ALA A 197 -5.10 -6.66 -9.48
N ASN A 198 -4.05 -6.59 -10.30
CA ASN A 198 -3.97 -5.74 -11.48
C ASN A 198 -4.63 -6.47 -12.67
N PHE A 199 -5.79 -5.98 -13.12
CA PHE A 199 -6.53 -6.56 -14.23
C PHE A 199 -6.11 -6.02 -15.60
N GLN A 200 -5.30 -4.96 -15.66
CA GLN A 200 -4.71 -4.45 -16.90
C GLN A 200 -3.61 -5.38 -17.44
N ASP A 201 -3.00 -6.20 -16.60
CA ASP A 201 -2.02 -7.21 -17.02
C ASP A 201 -2.71 -8.34 -17.83
N VAL A 202 -2.25 -8.55 -19.06
CA VAL A 202 -2.74 -9.61 -19.96
C VAL A 202 -2.50 -11.04 -19.42
N GLY A 203 -1.60 -11.19 -18.45
CA GLY A 203 -1.35 -12.41 -17.70
C GLY A 203 -2.37 -12.71 -16.59
N THR A 204 -3.29 -11.78 -16.29
CA THR A 204 -4.31 -11.95 -15.24
C THR A 204 -5.66 -12.30 -15.84
N ILE A 205 -6.58 -11.34 -15.99
CA ILE A 205 -8.00 -11.59 -16.23
C ILE A 205 -8.26 -12.29 -17.58
N ALA A 206 -7.46 -12.01 -18.61
CA ALA A 206 -7.58 -12.62 -19.93
C ALA A 206 -7.24 -14.12 -19.95
N GLN A 207 -6.50 -14.64 -18.96
CA GLN A 207 -6.17 -16.06 -18.85
C GLN A 207 -7.21 -16.88 -18.08
N LEU A 208 -8.18 -16.20 -17.45
CA LEU A 208 -9.15 -16.79 -16.54
C LEU A 208 -10.50 -17.04 -17.24
N GLN A 209 -11.23 -18.04 -16.76
CA GLN A 209 -12.62 -18.27 -17.11
C GLN A 209 -13.52 -17.45 -16.18
N GLU A 210 -14.72 -17.11 -16.64
CA GLU A 210 -15.72 -16.38 -15.85
C GLU A 210 -16.05 -17.08 -14.52
N ALA A 211 -16.17 -18.40 -14.54
CA ALA A 211 -16.47 -19.22 -13.36
C ALA A 211 -15.41 -19.07 -12.27
N PHE A 212 -14.15 -18.86 -12.67
CA PHE A 212 -13.07 -18.57 -11.72
C PHE A 212 -13.28 -17.21 -11.06
N LEU A 213 -13.59 -16.16 -11.84
CA LEU A 213 -13.88 -14.84 -11.28
C LEU A 213 -15.12 -14.87 -10.38
N PHE A 214 -16.17 -15.57 -10.79
CA PHE A 214 -17.37 -15.77 -9.99
C PHE A 214 -17.03 -16.37 -8.63
N TRP A 215 -16.21 -17.42 -8.60
CA TRP A 215 -15.71 -17.99 -7.35
C TRP A 215 -14.90 -16.98 -6.53
N ARG A 216 -13.89 -16.32 -7.14
CA ARG A 216 -13.01 -15.39 -6.41
C ARG A 216 -13.76 -14.20 -5.83
N ILE A 217 -14.73 -13.65 -6.57
CA ILE A 217 -15.54 -12.51 -6.12
C ILE A 217 -16.50 -12.98 -5.03
N THR A 218 -17.24 -14.06 -5.24
CA THR A 218 -18.24 -14.51 -4.25
C THR A 218 -17.61 -14.89 -2.91
N THR A 219 -16.51 -15.64 -2.90
CA THR A 219 -15.90 -16.16 -1.66
C THR A 219 -14.79 -15.29 -1.08
N GLY A 220 -14.22 -14.38 -1.86
CA GLY A 220 -13.15 -13.50 -1.39
C GLY A 220 -11.86 -14.21 -0.96
N GLY A 221 -11.22 -13.63 0.06
CA GLY A 221 -9.97 -14.08 0.68
C GLY A 221 -10.11 -15.24 1.69
N PRO A 222 -11.17 -15.32 2.52
CA PRO A 222 -11.36 -16.44 3.44
C PRO A 222 -11.51 -17.80 2.73
N GLY A 223 -10.96 -18.86 3.34
CA GLY A 223 -11.22 -20.24 2.90
C GLY A 223 -10.53 -20.69 1.61
N LEU A 224 -9.45 -20.03 1.16
CA LEU A 224 -8.69 -20.51 -0.01
C LEU A 224 -8.11 -21.91 0.23
N PRO A 225 -7.84 -22.66 -0.85
CA PRO A 225 -7.01 -23.86 -0.77
C PRO A 225 -5.65 -23.60 -0.10
N LYS A 226 -5.01 -24.66 0.40
CA LYS A 226 -3.72 -24.56 1.10
C LYS A 226 -2.62 -23.94 0.25
N GLU A 227 -2.68 -24.09 -1.07
CA GLU A 227 -1.73 -23.50 -2.02
C GLU A 227 -1.82 -21.96 -2.06
N GLY A 228 -2.95 -21.41 -1.60
CA GLY A 228 -3.17 -19.96 -1.45
C GLY A 228 -2.67 -19.39 -0.13
N THR A 229 -2.07 -20.19 0.77
CA THR A 229 -1.51 -19.68 2.02
C THR A 229 -0.32 -18.74 1.79
N PRO A 230 -0.09 -17.74 2.66
CA PRO A 230 -0.97 -17.36 3.77
C PRO A 230 -2.26 -16.68 3.27
N TRP A 231 -3.38 -16.94 3.96
CA TRP A 231 -4.73 -16.45 3.61
C TRP A 231 -4.91 -14.95 3.91
N ASN A 232 -3.93 -14.12 3.57
CA ASN A 232 -3.87 -12.71 3.95
C ASN A 232 -4.62 -11.78 2.97
N SER A 233 -5.43 -12.33 2.07
CA SER A 233 -6.17 -11.50 1.11
C SER A 233 -7.26 -10.70 1.83
N ALA A 234 -7.26 -9.40 1.58
CA ALA A 234 -8.28 -8.47 2.05
C ALA A 234 -9.60 -8.52 1.26
N MET A 235 -9.72 -9.40 0.27
CA MET A 235 -10.92 -9.45 -0.59
C MET A 235 -12.15 -9.90 0.23
N PRO A 236 -13.24 -9.10 0.26
CA PRO A 236 -14.46 -9.43 0.99
C PRO A 236 -15.18 -10.67 0.45
N VAL A 237 -16.05 -11.26 1.28
CA VAL A 237 -16.95 -12.36 0.89
C VAL A 237 -18.21 -11.77 0.27
N TRP A 238 -18.15 -11.41 -1.03
CA TRP A 238 -19.20 -10.60 -1.64
C TRP A 238 -20.57 -11.26 -1.72
N HIS A 239 -20.69 -12.58 -1.63
CA HIS A 239 -22.02 -13.22 -1.67
C HIS A 239 -22.88 -12.91 -0.43
N GLU A 240 -22.31 -12.29 0.60
CA GLU A 240 -23.02 -11.83 1.80
C GLU A 240 -23.58 -10.40 1.65
N MET A 241 -23.05 -9.63 0.68
CA MET A 241 -23.39 -8.21 0.48
C MET A 241 -24.02 -7.94 -0.90
N LEU A 242 -23.66 -8.73 -1.91
CA LEU A 242 -24.14 -8.60 -3.29
C LEU A 242 -25.03 -9.78 -3.65
N ASN A 243 -25.94 -9.58 -4.60
CA ASN A 243 -26.65 -10.68 -5.22
C ASN A 243 -25.88 -11.25 -6.42
N GLU A 244 -26.30 -12.42 -6.90
CA GLU A 244 -25.61 -13.11 -8.00
C GLU A 244 -25.63 -12.34 -9.32
N LYS A 245 -26.73 -11.63 -9.63
CA LYS A 245 -26.85 -10.84 -10.86
C LYS A 245 -25.76 -9.78 -10.88
N ASP A 246 -25.56 -9.10 -9.76
CA ASP A 246 -24.56 -8.04 -9.62
C ASP A 246 -23.14 -8.58 -9.79
N VAL A 247 -22.84 -9.76 -9.23
CA VAL A 247 -21.54 -10.43 -9.45
C VAL A 247 -21.29 -10.68 -10.94
N TRP A 248 -22.27 -11.18 -11.68
CA TRP A 248 -22.12 -11.42 -13.13
C TRP A 248 -22.00 -10.13 -13.95
N ASN A 249 -22.74 -9.09 -13.56
CA ASN A 249 -22.64 -7.78 -14.17
C ASN A 249 -21.25 -7.16 -13.94
N VAL A 250 -20.70 -7.25 -12.72
CA VAL A 250 -19.32 -6.83 -12.40
C VAL A 250 -18.30 -7.59 -13.24
N ILE A 251 -18.40 -8.92 -13.35
CA ILE A 251 -17.49 -9.71 -14.20
C ILE A 251 -17.52 -9.22 -15.65
N THR A 252 -18.72 -8.93 -16.16
CA THR A 252 -18.92 -8.40 -17.51
C THR A 252 -18.26 -7.03 -17.65
N PHE A 253 -18.47 -6.13 -16.69
CA PHE A 253 -17.81 -4.82 -16.62
C PHE A 253 -16.29 -4.94 -16.57
N LEU A 254 -15.71 -5.83 -15.76
CA LEU A 254 -14.26 -5.98 -15.63
C LEU A 254 -13.62 -6.34 -16.98
N TYR A 255 -14.15 -7.36 -17.67
CA TYR A 255 -13.68 -7.74 -19.00
C TYR A 255 -13.88 -6.63 -20.02
N ASP A 256 -15.05 -5.99 -19.99
CA ASP A 256 -15.34 -4.84 -20.83
C ASP A 256 -14.25 -3.80 -20.60
N TYR A 257 -14.14 -3.21 -19.42
CA TYR A 257 -13.32 -2.05 -19.11
C TYR A 257 -11.84 -2.22 -19.50
N VAL A 258 -11.25 -3.40 -19.25
CA VAL A 258 -9.85 -3.70 -19.66
C VAL A 258 -9.71 -4.05 -21.15
N GLY A 259 -10.81 -4.19 -21.87
CA GLY A 259 -10.84 -4.50 -23.30
C GLY A 259 -10.43 -5.94 -23.60
N GLN A 260 -10.76 -6.87 -22.71
CA GLN A 260 -10.43 -8.28 -22.83
C GLN A 260 -11.69 -9.15 -22.84
N VAL A 261 -11.50 -10.44 -23.13
CA VAL A 261 -12.56 -11.45 -23.10
C VAL A 261 -12.07 -12.63 -22.27
N PRO A 262 -12.98 -13.39 -21.65
CA PRO A 262 -12.60 -14.57 -20.89
C PRO A 262 -11.95 -15.63 -21.77
N ARG A 263 -11.18 -16.50 -21.14
CA ARG A 263 -10.75 -17.75 -21.75
C ARG A 263 -11.96 -18.66 -21.96
N MET A 264 -12.15 -19.15 -23.19
CA MET A 264 -13.22 -20.07 -23.54
C MET A 264 -12.69 -21.27 -24.32
N TRP A 265 -13.33 -22.43 -24.12
CA TRP A 265 -12.92 -23.69 -24.74
C TRP A 265 -13.74 -24.03 -25.99
N ASN A 266 -14.99 -23.56 -26.07
CA ASN A 266 -15.83 -23.71 -27.27
C ASN A 266 -15.35 -22.74 -28.37
N PRO A 267 -14.94 -23.23 -29.56
CA PRO A 267 -14.44 -22.38 -30.63
C PRO A 267 -15.47 -21.38 -31.19
N ASP A 268 -16.74 -21.77 -31.29
CA ASP A 268 -17.80 -20.93 -31.86
C ASP A 268 -18.15 -19.79 -30.91
N THR A 269 -18.29 -20.11 -29.62
CA THR A 269 -18.46 -19.10 -28.55
C THR A 269 -17.25 -18.17 -28.50
N SER A 270 -16.04 -18.73 -28.56
CA SER A 270 -14.80 -17.94 -28.61
C SER A 270 -14.82 -16.93 -29.75
N LYS A 271 -15.19 -17.37 -30.96
CA LYS A 271 -15.25 -16.50 -32.13
C LYS A 271 -16.28 -15.39 -31.98
N ALA A 272 -17.48 -15.71 -31.49
CA ALA A 272 -18.55 -14.73 -31.30
C ALA A 272 -18.13 -13.62 -30.31
N VAL A 273 -17.55 -13.99 -29.18
CA VAL A 273 -17.11 -13.04 -28.14
C VAL A 273 -15.89 -12.23 -28.59
N THR A 274 -14.95 -12.83 -29.34
CA THR A 274 -13.86 -12.06 -29.96
C THR A 274 -14.41 -10.99 -30.93
N GLY A 275 -15.43 -11.33 -31.72
CA GLY A 275 -16.10 -10.35 -32.58
C GLY A 275 -16.75 -9.20 -31.79
N MET A 276 -17.38 -9.49 -30.65
CA MET A 276 -17.90 -8.44 -29.76
C MET A 276 -16.79 -7.53 -29.22
N LYS A 277 -15.65 -8.11 -28.81
CA LYS A 277 -14.48 -7.34 -28.36
C LYS A 277 -13.98 -6.38 -29.43
N GLU A 278 -13.88 -6.83 -30.68
CA GLU A 278 -13.45 -5.96 -31.79
C GLU A 278 -14.41 -4.78 -31.98
N GLN A 279 -15.72 -5.01 -31.88
CA GLN A 279 -16.72 -3.93 -31.94
C GLN A 279 -16.58 -2.93 -30.80
N VAL A 280 -16.42 -3.41 -29.55
CA VAL A 280 -16.22 -2.57 -28.37
C VAL A 280 -14.92 -1.75 -28.49
N GLN A 281 -13.83 -2.38 -28.91
CA GLN A 281 -12.54 -1.70 -29.10
C GLN A 281 -12.61 -0.64 -30.21
N ALA A 282 -13.31 -0.93 -31.31
CA ALA A 282 -13.54 0.05 -32.37
C ALA A 282 -14.36 1.25 -31.85
N ALA A 283 -15.42 1.00 -31.09
CA ALA A 283 -16.24 2.06 -30.47
C ALA A 283 -15.42 2.92 -29.50
N ARG A 284 -14.56 2.32 -28.68
CA ARG A 284 -13.66 3.04 -27.75
C ARG A 284 -12.62 3.90 -28.47
N LYS A 285 -12.06 3.38 -29.56
CA LYS A 285 -11.10 4.14 -30.38
C LYS A 285 -11.76 5.35 -31.03
N ALA A 286 -13.02 5.22 -31.43
CA ALA A 286 -13.81 6.30 -32.05
C ALA A 286 -14.53 7.20 -31.03
N MET A 287 -14.34 6.97 -29.73
CA MET A 287 -15.02 7.70 -28.67
C MET A 287 -14.62 9.18 -28.68
N ASP A 288 -15.60 10.06 -28.83
CA ASP A 288 -15.40 11.50 -28.69
C ASP A 288 -15.09 11.89 -27.23
N PRO A 289 -14.66 13.12 -26.96
CA PRO A 289 -14.32 13.54 -25.60
C PRO A 289 -15.48 13.46 -24.60
N ALA A 290 -16.72 13.78 -25.00
CA ALA A 290 -17.87 13.74 -24.10
C ALA A 290 -18.23 12.30 -23.70
N ALA A 291 -18.20 11.37 -24.66
CA ALA A 291 -18.36 9.94 -24.39
C ALA A 291 -17.21 9.39 -23.54
N ARG A 292 -15.99 9.89 -23.71
CA ARG A 292 -14.83 9.52 -22.86
C ARG A 292 -15.01 9.98 -21.43
N TYR A 293 -15.48 11.21 -21.22
CA TYR A 293 -15.82 11.71 -19.90
C TYR A 293 -16.86 10.82 -19.20
N ARG A 294 -17.97 10.49 -19.88
CA ARG A 294 -19.00 9.59 -19.32
C ARG A 294 -18.45 8.21 -18.98
N PHE A 295 -17.55 7.70 -19.80
CA PHE A 295 -16.95 6.37 -19.61
C PHE A 295 -15.91 6.33 -18.48
N ARG A 296 -15.12 7.39 -18.28
CA ARG A 296 -13.96 7.41 -17.37
C ARG A 296 -14.13 8.26 -16.12
N CYS A 297 -14.91 9.33 -16.19
CA CYS A 297 -14.92 10.39 -15.16
C CYS A 297 -16.25 10.44 -14.39
N ALA A 298 -17.38 10.18 -15.07
CA ALA A 298 -18.71 10.38 -14.50
C ALA A 298 -19.06 9.46 -13.31
N ALA A 299 -18.36 8.33 -13.15
CA ALA A 299 -18.54 7.46 -11.98
C ALA A 299 -18.23 8.16 -10.65
N CYS A 300 -17.33 9.15 -10.68
CA CYS A 300 -17.01 10.00 -9.54
C CYS A 300 -17.58 11.42 -9.70
N HIS A 301 -17.38 12.03 -10.88
CA HIS A 301 -17.73 13.43 -11.10
C HIS A 301 -19.18 13.68 -11.52
N GLY A 302 -19.97 12.63 -11.76
CA GLY A 302 -21.35 12.74 -12.23
C GLY A 302 -21.46 13.01 -13.73
N GLU A 303 -22.66 12.82 -14.29
CA GLU A 303 -22.91 13.07 -15.71
C GLU A 303 -22.91 14.57 -16.05
N THR A 304 -23.19 15.42 -15.06
CA THR A 304 -23.24 16.90 -15.15
C THR A 304 -22.01 17.58 -14.57
N GLY A 305 -20.99 16.82 -14.14
CA GLY A 305 -19.79 17.38 -13.52
C GLY A 305 -19.97 17.90 -12.10
N ALA A 306 -21.12 17.65 -11.45
CA ALA A 306 -21.45 18.16 -10.12
C ALA A 306 -20.76 17.42 -8.95
N GLY A 307 -19.92 16.41 -9.23
CA GLY A 307 -19.26 15.63 -8.19
C GLY A 307 -20.20 14.70 -7.44
N ASP A 308 -21.25 14.22 -8.11
CA ASP A 308 -22.37 13.43 -7.57
C ASP A 308 -22.50 12.04 -8.24
N GLY A 309 -21.41 11.52 -8.80
CA GLY A 309 -21.37 10.17 -9.34
C GLY A 309 -21.60 9.10 -8.27
N PRO A 310 -21.89 7.83 -8.66
CA PRO A 310 -22.18 6.75 -7.70
C PRO A 310 -21.06 6.49 -6.66
N ALA A 311 -19.81 6.88 -6.94
CA ALA A 311 -18.71 6.77 -5.97
C ALA A 311 -18.61 7.96 -5.01
N ALA A 312 -19.26 9.09 -5.29
CA ALA A 312 -18.94 10.39 -4.69
C ALA A 312 -19.10 10.43 -3.17
N ASP A 313 -20.14 9.79 -2.62
CA ASP A 313 -20.44 9.80 -1.19
C ASP A 313 -19.51 8.92 -0.36
N PHE A 314 -18.75 8.04 -1.03
CA PHE A 314 -17.82 7.12 -0.39
C PHE A 314 -16.36 7.58 -0.50
N LEU A 315 -16.11 8.80 -0.99
CA LEU A 315 -14.77 9.33 -1.19
C LEU A 315 -14.51 10.50 -0.27
N TYR A 316 -13.36 10.43 0.42
CA TYR A 316 -12.81 11.56 1.12
C TYR A 316 -11.41 11.92 0.59
N PRO A 317 -11.19 13.13 0.05
CA PRO A 317 -12.20 14.17 -0.19
C PRO A 317 -13.21 13.77 -1.28
N ARG A 318 -14.39 14.42 -1.28
CA ARG A 318 -15.36 14.26 -2.36
C ARG A 318 -14.77 14.69 -3.73
N PRO A 319 -15.24 14.11 -4.84
CA PRO A 319 -14.90 14.55 -6.19
C PRO A 319 -15.15 16.06 -6.37
N ARG A 320 -14.39 16.68 -7.28
CA ARG A 320 -14.56 18.10 -7.59
C ARG A 320 -15.86 18.31 -8.34
N ASP A 321 -16.68 19.24 -7.85
CA ASP A 321 -17.76 19.87 -8.61
C ASP A 321 -17.16 20.90 -9.58
N PHE A 322 -17.42 20.71 -10.87
CA PHE A 322 -16.95 21.55 -11.97
C PHE A 322 -17.90 22.70 -12.30
N THR A 323 -19.15 22.66 -11.82
CA THR A 323 -20.23 23.60 -12.20
C THR A 323 -19.97 25.05 -11.79
N LEU A 324 -19.13 25.26 -10.78
CA LEU A 324 -18.76 26.61 -10.31
C LEU A 324 -17.44 27.14 -10.90
N GLY A 325 -16.75 26.38 -11.76
CA GLY A 325 -15.43 26.78 -12.28
C GLY A 325 -14.32 26.92 -11.22
N LEU A 326 -14.56 26.46 -9.98
CA LEU A 326 -13.63 26.63 -8.84
C LEU A 326 -12.70 25.42 -8.65
N PHE A 327 -11.44 25.57 -9.07
CA PHE A 327 -10.44 24.51 -9.00
C PHE A 327 -9.40 24.75 -7.90
N LYS A 328 -9.16 23.72 -7.07
CA LYS A 328 -8.22 23.75 -5.93
C LYS A 328 -6.76 23.87 -6.37
N TYR A 329 -6.40 23.25 -7.49
CA TYR A 329 -5.04 23.13 -8.01
C TYR A 329 -4.92 23.98 -9.26
N LYS A 330 -4.38 25.19 -9.12
CA LYS A 330 -4.22 26.12 -10.23
C LYS A 330 -2.99 26.99 -10.07
N THR A 331 -2.25 27.24 -11.13
CA THR A 331 -1.05 28.09 -11.09
C THR A 331 -1.34 29.55 -11.42
N SER A 332 -2.52 29.87 -11.95
CA SER A 332 -2.91 31.25 -12.28
C SER A 332 -3.05 32.15 -11.04
N PRO A 333 -2.72 33.45 -11.12
CA PRO A 333 -2.83 34.39 -9.99
C PRO A 333 -4.26 34.65 -9.53
N GLY A 334 -4.43 34.87 -8.21
CA GLY A 334 -5.66 35.43 -7.63
C GLY A 334 -6.94 34.71 -8.06
N MET A 335 -7.95 35.49 -8.45
CA MET A 335 -9.28 35.02 -8.86
C MET A 335 -9.36 34.56 -10.33
N LEU A 336 -8.26 34.62 -11.10
CA LEU A 336 -8.26 34.10 -12.47
C LEU A 336 -8.60 32.60 -12.45
N PRO A 337 -9.33 32.06 -13.43
CA PRO A 337 -9.60 30.62 -13.48
C PRO A 337 -8.31 29.80 -13.69
N PRO A 338 -8.32 28.48 -13.43
CA PRO A 338 -7.17 27.63 -13.73
C PRO A 338 -6.82 27.70 -15.22
N ARG A 339 -5.54 27.53 -15.50
CA ARG A 339 -5.04 27.38 -16.86
C ARG A 339 -5.43 26.03 -17.42
N ASP A 340 -5.49 25.92 -18.74
CA ASP A 340 -5.71 24.64 -19.40
C ASP A 340 -4.62 23.63 -19.02
N GLU A 341 -3.37 24.08 -18.84
CA GLU A 341 -2.28 23.22 -18.36
C GLU A 341 -2.49 22.74 -16.92
N ASP A 342 -3.13 23.55 -16.05
CA ASP A 342 -3.42 23.10 -14.67
C ASP A 342 -4.43 21.94 -14.67
N LEU A 343 -5.43 22.02 -15.56
CA LEU A 343 -6.43 20.97 -15.75
C LEU A 343 -5.80 19.74 -16.41
N PHE A 344 -4.97 19.94 -17.43
CA PHE A 344 -4.21 18.89 -18.10
C PHE A 344 -3.34 18.11 -17.10
N ASP A 345 -2.45 18.79 -16.38
CA ASP A 345 -1.51 18.18 -15.43
C ASP A 345 -2.25 17.42 -14.31
N THR A 346 -3.40 17.94 -13.87
CA THR A 346 -4.23 17.29 -12.84
C THR A 346 -4.85 15.99 -13.36
N ILE A 347 -5.29 15.95 -14.63
CA ILE A 347 -5.84 14.73 -15.23
C ILE A 347 -4.71 13.75 -15.55
N GLU A 348 -3.62 14.24 -16.14
CA GLU A 348 -2.47 13.44 -16.54
C GLU A 348 -1.87 12.68 -15.36
N HIS A 349 -1.52 13.40 -14.28
CA HIS A 349 -0.80 12.86 -13.13
C HIS A 349 -1.69 12.43 -11.96
N GLY A 350 -2.97 12.78 -11.99
CA GLY A 350 -3.89 12.50 -10.88
C GLY A 350 -3.55 13.27 -9.60
N LEU A 351 -4.12 12.80 -8.48
CA LEU A 351 -3.94 13.42 -7.17
C LEU A 351 -3.67 12.35 -6.11
N GLU A 352 -2.40 12.19 -5.74
CA GLU A 352 -1.95 11.21 -4.74
C GLU A 352 -2.77 11.30 -3.43
N GLY A 353 -3.17 10.13 -2.90
CA GLY A 353 -3.98 10.02 -1.70
C GLY A 353 -5.44 10.47 -1.89
N THR A 354 -5.98 10.39 -3.11
CA THR A 354 -7.40 10.61 -3.42
C THR A 354 -7.91 9.54 -4.39
N GLY A 355 -9.20 9.59 -4.73
CA GLY A 355 -9.79 8.75 -5.79
C GLY A 355 -9.42 9.14 -7.22
N MET A 356 -8.66 10.21 -7.46
CA MET A 356 -8.30 10.68 -8.81
C MET A 356 -6.96 10.07 -9.28
N PRO A 357 -6.96 9.10 -10.21
CA PRO A 357 -5.76 8.37 -10.64
C PRO A 357 -4.94 9.13 -11.70
N GLU A 358 -3.77 8.58 -12.02
CA GLU A 358 -2.88 9.05 -13.10
C GLU A 358 -3.35 8.52 -14.47
N TRP A 359 -4.08 9.35 -15.24
CA TRP A 359 -4.68 8.92 -16.51
C TRP A 359 -3.68 8.75 -17.66
N ALA A 360 -2.46 9.29 -17.56
CA ALA A 360 -1.39 9.13 -18.55
C ALA A 360 -1.05 7.66 -18.85
N THR A 361 -1.37 6.77 -17.90
CA THR A 361 -1.18 5.32 -18.05
C THR A 361 -2.12 4.67 -19.06
N LEU A 362 -3.29 5.27 -19.32
CA LEU A 362 -4.33 4.72 -20.21
C LEU A 362 -4.73 5.66 -21.36
N LEU A 363 -4.62 6.98 -21.18
CA LEU A 363 -5.04 7.99 -22.15
C LEU A 363 -3.82 8.68 -22.76
N SER A 364 -3.89 9.02 -24.05
CA SER A 364 -2.89 9.89 -24.68
C SER A 364 -3.12 11.36 -24.36
N ASP A 365 -2.08 12.17 -24.54
CA ASP A 365 -2.13 13.64 -24.37
C ASP A 365 -3.28 14.26 -25.18
N GLU A 366 -3.49 13.83 -26.43
CA GLU A 366 -4.60 14.29 -27.27
C GLU A 366 -5.97 13.95 -26.65
N GLN A 367 -6.09 12.76 -26.05
CA GLN A 367 -7.34 12.35 -25.41
C GLN A 367 -7.61 13.13 -24.13
N ILE A 368 -6.56 13.44 -23.36
CA ILE A 368 -6.64 14.26 -22.14
C ILE A 368 -6.95 15.72 -22.51
N GLN A 369 -6.27 16.27 -23.50
CA GLN A 369 -6.51 17.62 -24.02
C GLN A 369 -7.97 17.79 -24.47
N GLY A 370 -8.55 16.76 -25.11
CA GLY A 370 -9.95 16.76 -25.50
C GLY A 370 -10.94 16.83 -24.32
N LEU A 371 -10.56 16.38 -23.12
CA LEU A 371 -11.42 16.44 -21.92
C LEU A 371 -11.49 17.84 -21.31
N ILE A 372 -10.50 18.70 -21.54
CA ILE A 372 -10.45 20.06 -20.98
C ILE A 372 -11.70 20.89 -21.35
N PRO A 373 -12.09 21.02 -22.63
CA PRO A 373 -13.31 21.76 -22.98
C PRO A 373 -14.58 21.11 -22.41
N ILE A 374 -14.61 19.79 -22.20
CA ILE A 374 -15.74 19.11 -21.55
C ILE A 374 -15.84 19.54 -20.08
N VAL A 375 -14.72 19.56 -19.36
CA VAL A 375 -14.67 20.00 -17.96
C VAL A 375 -15.06 21.47 -17.83
N LYS A 376 -14.56 22.34 -18.71
CA LYS A 376 -14.93 23.78 -18.75
C LYS A 376 -16.41 23.98 -19.10
N GLY A 377 -16.98 23.12 -19.95
CA GLY A 377 -18.39 23.19 -20.37
C GLY A 377 -19.42 22.82 -19.30
N PHE A 378 -19.01 22.26 -18.16
CA PHE A 378 -19.94 22.06 -17.02
C PHE A 378 -20.21 23.33 -16.23
N ASP A 379 -19.37 24.35 -16.42
CA ASP A 379 -19.45 25.62 -15.70
C ASP A 379 -20.75 26.38 -16.01
N THR A 380 -21.58 26.54 -14.98
CA THR A 380 -22.86 27.27 -15.03
C THR A 380 -22.73 28.75 -14.68
N VAL A 381 -21.53 29.19 -14.26
CA VAL A 381 -21.27 30.59 -13.86
C VAL A 381 -20.39 31.33 -14.86
N ALA A 382 -20.19 30.77 -16.06
CA ALA A 382 -19.53 31.39 -17.19
C ALA A 382 -18.11 31.91 -16.91
N THR A 383 -17.36 31.24 -16.03
CA THR A 383 -15.99 31.57 -15.62
C THR A 383 -15.03 31.68 -16.81
N TRP A 384 -15.21 30.85 -17.84
CA TRP A 384 -14.38 30.88 -19.06
C TRP A 384 -15.09 31.39 -20.30
N ALA A 385 -16.31 31.90 -20.21
CA ALA A 385 -16.94 32.52 -21.38
C ALA A 385 -16.16 33.79 -21.78
N PRO A 386 -16.02 34.10 -23.08
CA PRO A 386 -15.57 35.41 -23.52
C PRO A 386 -16.44 36.53 -22.94
N GLU A 387 -15.84 37.67 -22.59
CA GLU A 387 -16.57 38.81 -22.02
C GLU A 387 -17.64 39.38 -22.98
N ASP A 388 -17.46 39.17 -24.28
CA ASP A 388 -18.34 39.59 -25.37
C ASP A 388 -19.23 38.47 -25.93
N ALA A 389 -19.37 37.35 -25.21
CA ALA A 389 -20.28 36.26 -25.58
C ALA A 389 -21.75 36.75 -25.65
N ASP A 390 -22.44 36.39 -26.73
CA ASP A 390 -23.87 36.68 -26.90
C ASP A 390 -24.74 35.83 -25.95
N ASP A 391 -25.89 36.36 -25.52
CA ASP A 391 -26.79 35.67 -24.59
C ASP A 391 -27.32 34.32 -25.13
N ASP A 392 -27.39 34.15 -26.46
CA ASP A 392 -27.81 32.90 -27.11
C ASP A 392 -26.71 31.83 -27.18
N ALA A 393 -25.48 32.17 -26.79
CA ALA A 393 -24.37 31.25 -26.62
C ALA A 393 -24.44 30.45 -25.30
N PHE A 394 -25.46 30.68 -24.47
CA PHE A 394 -25.68 30.01 -23.19
C PHE A 394 -26.95 29.15 -23.21
N ASP A 395 -26.93 28.03 -22.47
CA ASP A 395 -28.15 27.26 -22.20
C ASP A 395 -28.98 27.82 -21.04
N ASP A 396 -30.14 27.21 -20.78
CA ASP A 396 -31.05 27.62 -19.70
C ASP A 396 -30.42 27.49 -18.30
N GLU A 397 -29.37 26.67 -18.16
CA GLU A 397 -28.60 26.49 -16.93
C GLU A 397 -27.38 27.42 -16.83
N GLY A 398 -27.12 28.26 -17.84
CA GLY A 398 -26.02 29.23 -17.87
C GLY A 398 -24.69 28.67 -18.36
N ARG A 399 -24.68 27.49 -19.00
CA ARG A 399 -23.46 26.87 -19.55
C ARG A 399 -23.15 27.43 -20.93
N TYR A 400 -21.87 27.71 -21.17
CA TYR A 400 -21.39 28.25 -22.44
C TYR A 400 -21.25 27.16 -23.52
N LEU A 401 -21.78 27.41 -24.72
CA LEU A 401 -21.97 26.39 -25.77
C LEU A 401 -20.99 26.49 -26.96
N GLU A 402 -20.40 27.65 -27.23
CA GLU A 402 -19.62 27.91 -28.46
C GLU A 402 -18.17 27.36 -28.41
N GLY A 403 -17.69 26.95 -27.23
CA GLY A 403 -16.46 26.16 -27.07
C GLY A 403 -15.14 26.93 -27.23
N ASP A 404 -15.18 28.20 -27.60
CA ASP A 404 -14.05 29.15 -27.67
C ASP A 404 -13.76 29.80 -26.30
N PHE A 405 -13.63 28.94 -25.28
CA PHE A 405 -13.34 29.36 -23.92
C PHE A 405 -12.10 30.25 -23.80
N THR A 406 -12.18 31.24 -22.91
CA THR A 406 -11.04 32.09 -22.51
C THR A 406 -9.86 31.23 -22.02
N VAL A 407 -8.67 31.56 -22.51
CA VAL A 407 -7.40 30.89 -22.16
C VAL A 407 -6.56 31.79 -21.26
N VAL A 408 -6.30 31.32 -20.05
CA VAL A 408 -5.43 32.00 -19.08
C VAL A 408 -3.99 31.57 -19.30
N THR A 409 -3.07 32.53 -19.37
CA THR A 409 -1.63 32.24 -19.58
C THR A 409 -0.75 32.72 -18.41
N GLU A 410 -1.33 33.53 -17.54
CA GLU A 410 -0.69 34.11 -16.38
C GLU A 410 -0.38 33.05 -15.32
N THR A 411 0.76 33.20 -14.67
CA THR A 411 1.19 32.34 -13.55
C THR A 411 1.49 33.16 -12.32
N GLU A 412 1.19 32.60 -11.15
CA GLU A 412 1.50 33.23 -9.87
C GLU A 412 3.02 33.45 -9.77
N PRO A 413 3.46 34.71 -9.59
CA PRO A 413 4.88 35.03 -9.59
C PRO A 413 5.65 34.32 -8.47
N LEU A 414 6.75 33.65 -8.84
CA LEU A 414 7.66 32.97 -7.91
C LEU A 414 8.90 33.81 -7.55
N ASN A 415 8.90 35.09 -7.90
CA ASN A 415 10.02 35.98 -7.59
C ASN A 415 10.16 36.22 -6.08
N GLY A 416 11.40 36.44 -5.64
CA GLY A 416 11.70 36.70 -4.24
C GLY A 416 11.75 35.45 -3.36
N GLN A 417 11.91 34.25 -3.95
CA GLN A 417 12.10 33.01 -3.19
C GLN A 417 13.25 33.13 -2.19
N ILE A 418 12.94 32.92 -0.92
CA ILE A 418 13.90 33.00 0.17
C ILE A 418 14.58 31.63 0.35
N PRO A 419 15.91 31.56 0.39
CA PRO A 419 16.64 30.32 0.62
C PRO A 419 16.18 29.58 1.88
N TYR A 420 16.17 28.25 1.81
CA TYR A 420 15.85 27.40 2.95
C TYR A 420 16.95 27.48 4.01
N SER A 421 16.64 28.05 5.18
CA SER A 421 17.59 28.26 6.28
C SER A 421 16.88 28.20 7.64
N GLU A 422 17.62 27.94 8.72
CA GLU A 422 17.07 27.95 10.09
C GLU A 422 16.42 29.30 10.45
N GLU A 423 17.02 30.41 10.01
CA GLU A 423 16.47 31.76 10.20
C GLU A 423 15.10 31.91 9.51
N SER A 424 15.01 31.48 8.25
CA SER A 424 13.78 31.53 7.47
C SER A 424 12.69 30.65 8.11
N ILE A 425 13.04 29.46 8.59
CA ILE A 425 12.13 28.55 9.29
C ILE A 425 11.63 29.17 10.61
N ALA A 426 12.51 29.79 11.39
CA ALA A 426 12.13 30.44 12.66
C ALA A 426 11.19 31.64 12.44
N ARG A 427 11.47 32.45 11.41
CA ARG A 427 10.57 33.54 10.99
C ARG A 427 9.24 32.99 10.50
N GLY A 428 9.28 31.97 9.65
CA GLY A 428 8.10 31.30 9.10
C GLY A 428 7.17 30.74 10.17
N ARG A 429 7.73 30.07 11.18
CA ARG A 429 6.98 29.59 12.35
C ARG A 429 6.24 30.71 13.07
N THR A 430 6.89 31.85 13.24
CA THR A 430 6.31 33.01 13.94
C THR A 430 5.13 33.58 13.17
N VAL A 431 5.24 33.71 11.84
CA VAL A 431 4.14 34.24 11.02
C VAL A 431 3.03 33.20 10.84
N PHE A 432 3.37 31.93 10.64
CA PHE A 432 2.40 30.84 10.56
C PHE A 432 1.48 30.81 11.79
N ARG A 433 2.03 30.98 13.00
CA ARG A 433 1.23 31.07 14.23
C ARG A 433 0.30 32.29 14.29
N LYS A 434 0.59 33.36 13.56
CA LYS A 434 -0.27 34.54 13.52
C LYS A 434 -1.40 34.39 12.49
N ALA A 435 -1.10 33.79 11.35
CA ALA A 435 -2.03 33.75 10.20
C ALA A 435 -2.77 32.41 10.05
N CYS A 436 -2.19 31.28 10.48
CA CYS A 436 -2.62 29.94 10.07
C CYS A 436 -3.10 29.03 11.21
N LYS A 437 -2.70 29.31 12.47
CA LYS A 437 -2.93 28.40 13.61
C LYS A 437 -4.39 28.09 13.90
N GLU A 438 -5.30 29.02 13.60
CA GLU A 438 -6.72 28.88 13.93
C GLU A 438 -7.39 27.72 13.18
N CYS A 439 -6.82 27.32 12.02
CA CYS A 439 -7.27 26.18 11.24
C CYS A 439 -6.25 25.03 11.28
N HIS A 440 -4.95 25.30 11.15
CA HIS A 440 -3.94 24.25 11.02
C HIS A 440 -3.36 23.75 12.36
N GLY A 441 -3.68 24.41 13.48
CA GLY A 441 -3.02 24.19 14.77
C GLY A 441 -1.58 24.69 14.82
N ASP A 442 -0.99 24.77 16.01
CA ASP A 442 0.35 25.36 16.20
C ASP A 442 1.48 24.61 15.48
N LEU A 443 1.30 23.30 15.27
CA LEU A 443 2.30 22.43 14.65
C LEU A 443 1.97 22.07 13.19
N GLY A 444 0.87 22.59 12.66
CA GLY A 444 0.42 22.33 11.29
C GLY A 444 -0.27 20.97 11.09
N ARG A 445 -0.78 20.33 12.15
CA ARG A 445 -1.40 19.00 12.07
C ARG A 445 -2.88 19.00 11.66
N GLY A 446 -3.47 20.18 11.48
CA GLY A 446 -4.87 20.32 11.10
C GLY A 446 -5.86 20.13 12.25
N ASN A 447 -5.37 20.13 13.50
CA ASN A 447 -6.22 20.12 14.68
C ASN A 447 -6.74 21.54 14.95
N ILE A 448 -8.07 21.68 14.98
CA ILE A 448 -8.73 22.97 15.12
C ILE A 448 -9.02 23.21 16.60
N THR A 449 -8.24 24.08 17.24
CA THR A 449 -8.44 24.46 18.65
C THR A 449 -9.26 25.74 18.81
N SER A 450 -9.68 26.35 17.71
CA SER A 450 -10.40 27.63 17.68
C SER A 450 -11.92 27.49 17.80
N GLY A 451 -12.45 26.25 17.73
CA GLY A 451 -13.88 25.98 17.62
C GLY A 451 -14.48 26.28 16.24
N LYS A 452 -13.66 26.67 15.25
CA LYS A 452 -14.15 26.93 13.89
C LYS A 452 -14.50 25.63 13.19
N ARG A 453 -15.76 25.46 12.81
CA ARG A 453 -16.16 24.39 11.90
C ARG A 453 -15.91 24.82 10.46
N LEU A 454 -15.12 24.03 9.73
CA LEU A 454 -14.71 24.34 8.36
C LEU A 454 -15.53 23.51 7.37
N ALA A 455 -16.19 24.18 6.44
CA ALA A 455 -16.89 23.58 5.33
C ALA A 455 -16.39 24.18 4.01
N ASP A 456 -16.43 23.44 2.92
CA ASP A 456 -16.20 24.03 1.60
C ASP A 456 -17.41 24.87 1.16
N ASP A 457 -17.32 25.46 -0.03
CA ASP A 457 -18.38 26.35 -0.55
C ASP A 457 -19.70 25.60 -0.85
N TRP A 458 -19.70 24.26 -0.73
CA TRP A 458 -20.87 23.38 -0.85
C TRP A 458 -21.33 22.84 0.52
N ASP A 459 -20.94 23.51 1.61
CA ASP A 459 -21.22 23.14 2.99
C ASP A 459 -20.72 21.72 3.39
N THR A 460 -19.83 21.12 2.59
CA THR A 460 -19.25 19.81 2.90
C THR A 460 -18.09 19.96 3.88
N ARG A 461 -18.07 19.15 4.93
CA ARG A 461 -17.01 19.18 5.95
C ARG A 461 -15.62 18.93 5.35
N ILE A 462 -14.69 19.86 5.57
CA ILE A 462 -13.30 19.75 5.10
C ILE A 462 -12.28 19.96 6.22
N TRP A 463 -11.37 19.00 6.38
CA TRP A 463 -10.29 19.11 7.34
C TRP A 463 -9.01 19.66 6.70
N PRO A 464 -8.30 20.57 7.38
CA PRO A 464 -6.97 20.94 6.96
C PRO A 464 -6.06 19.70 6.96
N ARG A 465 -5.19 19.64 5.97
CA ARG A 465 -4.20 18.57 5.87
C ARG A 465 -3.22 18.64 7.03
N ASP A 466 -2.79 17.48 7.51
CA ASP A 466 -1.64 17.37 8.40
C ASP A 466 -0.35 17.65 7.60
N LEU A 467 0.19 18.86 7.78
CA LEU A 467 1.41 19.33 7.14
C LEU A 467 2.67 18.62 7.69
N THR A 468 2.54 17.64 8.58
CA THR A 468 3.64 16.77 8.99
C THR A 468 3.68 15.45 8.21
N LYS A 469 2.67 15.17 7.36
CA LYS A 469 2.55 13.94 6.57
C LYS A 469 2.82 14.20 5.07
N PRO A 470 4.09 14.23 4.61
CA PRO A 470 4.42 14.58 3.22
C PRO A 470 3.82 13.63 2.17
N TRP A 471 3.55 12.36 2.52
CA TRP A 471 2.87 11.41 1.62
C TRP A 471 1.40 11.76 1.34
N THR A 472 0.83 12.74 2.04
CA THR A 472 -0.51 13.26 1.76
C THR A 472 -0.47 14.52 0.91
N TRP A 473 0.73 15.07 0.65
CA TRP A 473 0.89 16.29 -0.13
C TRP A 473 0.73 15.92 -1.60
N ARG A 474 -0.42 16.29 -2.20
CA ARG A 474 -0.79 16.09 -3.62
C ARG A 474 0.17 16.79 -4.60
N ILE A 475 -0.34 17.61 -5.53
CA ILE A 475 0.46 18.36 -6.52
C ILE A 475 1.57 19.26 -5.94
N THR A 476 1.55 19.52 -4.62
CA THR A 476 2.56 20.31 -3.92
C THR A 476 3.85 19.54 -3.65
N ASN A 477 3.80 18.21 -3.56
CA ASN A 477 4.98 17.40 -3.33
C ASN A 477 5.72 17.15 -4.64
N VAL A 478 7.02 17.35 -4.64
CA VAL A 478 7.90 17.01 -5.76
C VAL A 478 8.75 15.82 -5.32
N PRO A 479 8.69 14.68 -6.03
CA PRO A 479 9.48 13.52 -5.66
C PRO A 479 10.98 13.86 -5.62
N GLY A 480 11.66 13.35 -4.58
CA GLY A 480 13.10 13.53 -4.39
C GLY A 480 13.48 14.34 -3.16
N GLU A 481 14.72 14.16 -2.72
CA GLU A 481 15.28 14.83 -1.54
C GLU A 481 16.40 15.82 -1.88
N ASP A 482 16.75 15.93 -3.17
CA ASP A 482 17.77 16.85 -3.62
C ASP A 482 17.33 18.32 -3.50
N GLU A 483 18.31 19.21 -3.71
CA GLU A 483 18.08 20.65 -3.59
C GLU A 483 17.07 21.19 -4.62
N ALA A 484 17.01 20.63 -5.82
CA ALA A 484 16.07 21.07 -6.84
C ALA A 484 14.63 20.69 -6.46
N ALA A 485 14.41 19.43 -6.07
CA ALA A 485 13.11 18.96 -5.57
C ALA A 485 12.65 19.76 -4.34
N ARG A 486 13.59 20.14 -3.45
CA ARG A 486 13.33 21.06 -2.34
C ARG A 486 12.83 22.42 -2.79
N ILE A 487 13.56 23.05 -3.69
CA ILE A 487 13.25 24.40 -4.17
C ILE A 487 11.86 24.40 -4.84
N ASP A 488 11.56 23.40 -5.65
CA ASP A 488 10.27 23.31 -6.35
C ASP A 488 9.11 23.00 -5.40
N THR A 489 9.28 22.08 -4.43
CA THR A 489 8.27 21.81 -3.41
C THR A 489 7.94 23.09 -2.61
N ILE A 490 8.95 23.86 -2.18
CA ILE A 490 8.76 25.12 -1.45
C ILE A 490 8.03 26.14 -2.33
N ALA A 491 8.36 26.22 -3.63
CA ALA A 491 7.68 27.11 -4.57
C ALA A 491 6.19 26.74 -4.73
N ARG A 492 5.86 25.45 -4.83
CA ARG A 492 4.47 24.98 -4.91
C ARG A 492 3.70 25.24 -3.61
N ILE A 493 4.33 25.09 -2.43
CA ILE A 493 3.72 25.47 -1.14
C ILE A 493 3.43 26.97 -1.13
N TYR A 494 4.40 27.79 -1.52
CA TYR A 494 4.24 29.23 -1.62
C TYR A 494 3.09 29.60 -2.57
N GLN A 495 2.97 28.91 -3.70
CA GLN A 495 1.92 29.17 -4.67
C GLN A 495 0.52 28.88 -4.12
N ARG A 496 0.34 27.74 -3.42
CA ARG A 496 -0.92 27.40 -2.72
C ARG A 496 -1.26 28.42 -1.64
N LEU A 497 -0.26 28.81 -0.83
CA LEU A 497 -0.44 29.82 0.21
C LEU A 497 -0.84 31.18 -0.39
N SER A 498 -0.23 31.54 -1.51
CA SER A 498 -0.43 32.84 -2.15
C SER A 498 -1.83 32.92 -2.74
N ILE A 499 -2.17 32.00 -3.65
CA ILE A 499 -3.45 31.97 -4.36
C ILE A 499 -4.61 31.63 -3.40
N GLY A 500 -4.34 30.88 -2.34
CA GLY A 500 -5.37 30.20 -1.56
C GLY A 500 -5.79 28.89 -2.24
N ILE A 501 -6.85 28.28 -1.71
CA ILE A 501 -7.45 27.06 -2.29
C ILE A 501 -8.92 27.37 -2.56
N PRO A 502 -9.28 27.79 -3.79
CA PRO A 502 -10.66 28.10 -4.17
C PRO A 502 -11.62 26.95 -3.86
N GLY A 503 -12.85 27.28 -3.48
CA GLY A 503 -13.81 26.28 -3.02
C GLY A 503 -13.51 25.75 -1.62
N THR A 504 -12.72 26.46 -0.79
CA THR A 504 -12.43 26.06 0.59
C THR A 504 -12.22 27.29 1.49
N PRO A 505 -12.26 27.12 2.83
CA PRO A 505 -11.96 28.20 3.77
C PRO A 505 -10.50 28.68 3.78
N MET A 506 -9.61 28.13 2.96
CA MET A 506 -8.20 28.55 2.90
C MET A 506 -8.05 29.75 1.96
N PRO A 507 -7.94 30.99 2.49
CA PRO A 507 -8.00 32.20 1.68
C PRO A 507 -6.68 32.44 0.93
N ALA A 508 -6.74 33.34 -0.05
CA ALA A 508 -5.53 33.93 -0.62
C ALA A 508 -4.79 34.75 0.45
N HIS A 509 -3.46 34.58 0.54
CA HIS A 509 -2.62 35.40 1.41
C HIS A 509 -1.86 36.50 0.67
N ARG A 510 -2.20 36.72 -0.61
CA ARG A 510 -1.89 37.93 -1.38
C ARG A 510 -3.14 38.79 -1.59
N ALA A 511 -2.95 40.03 -1.99
CA ALA A 511 -4.05 40.85 -2.48
C ALA A 511 -4.69 40.23 -3.75
N VAL A 512 -6.02 40.12 -3.73
CA VAL A 512 -6.83 39.64 -4.87
C VAL A 512 -7.29 40.78 -5.79
N GLU A 513 -7.31 42.01 -5.29
CA GLU A 513 -7.67 43.22 -6.03
C GLU A 513 -6.47 44.17 -6.16
N ALA A 514 -6.39 44.85 -7.29
CA ALA A 514 -5.33 45.83 -7.54
C ALA A 514 -5.41 47.01 -6.56
N GLY A 515 -4.28 47.34 -5.92
CA GLY A 515 -4.16 48.43 -4.95
C GLY A 515 -4.34 48.02 -3.49
N ASN A 516 -4.82 46.81 -3.21
CA ASN A 516 -4.89 46.27 -1.85
C ASN A 516 -3.52 45.75 -1.39
N LYS A 517 -3.29 45.77 -0.06
CA LYS A 517 -2.09 45.19 0.54
C LYS A 517 -2.27 43.69 0.74
N ASP A 518 -1.17 42.94 0.60
CA ASP A 518 -1.17 41.53 0.94
C ASP A 518 -1.54 41.30 2.41
N PRO A 519 -2.46 40.37 2.71
CA PRO A 519 -2.71 39.91 4.08
C PRO A 519 -1.45 39.37 4.78
N VAL A 520 -0.59 38.69 4.01
CA VAL A 520 0.74 38.25 4.44
C VAL A 520 1.77 38.74 3.44
N SER A 521 2.77 39.49 3.91
CA SER A 521 3.79 40.05 3.04
C SER A 521 4.48 38.99 2.17
N LEU A 522 4.91 39.35 0.96
CA LEU A 522 5.63 38.46 0.03
C LEU A 522 6.76 37.67 0.71
N ALA A 523 7.61 38.37 1.49
CA ALA A 523 8.71 37.74 2.21
C ALA A 523 8.21 36.74 3.27
N ASP A 524 7.19 37.12 4.04
CA ASP A 524 6.63 36.26 5.08
C ASP A 524 5.93 35.02 4.48
N ARG A 525 5.33 35.11 3.28
CA ARG A 525 4.79 33.95 2.55
C ARG A 525 5.89 32.93 2.23
N TRP A 526 7.06 33.37 1.78
CA TRP A 526 8.21 32.48 1.54
C TRP A 526 8.78 31.89 2.83
N HIS A 527 8.83 32.67 3.91
CA HIS A 527 9.21 32.13 5.22
C HIS A 527 8.24 31.05 5.71
N ILE A 528 6.93 31.26 5.55
CA ILE A 528 5.91 30.24 5.86
C ILE A 528 6.12 28.99 5.01
N ALA A 529 6.35 29.12 3.70
CA ALA A 529 6.58 27.98 2.82
C ALA A 529 7.81 27.15 3.26
N ASN A 530 8.91 27.82 3.63
CA ASN A 530 10.09 27.16 4.22
C ASN A 530 9.76 26.44 5.54
N TYR A 531 8.97 27.07 6.43
CA TYR A 531 8.54 26.45 7.68
C TYR A 531 7.66 25.22 7.46
N VAL A 532 6.67 25.30 6.57
CA VAL A 532 5.79 24.19 6.20
C VAL A 532 6.60 23.05 5.61
N TYR A 533 7.52 23.33 4.68
CA TYR A 533 8.43 22.33 4.16
C TYR A 533 9.26 21.66 5.27
N ALA A 534 9.79 22.44 6.22
CA ALA A 534 10.54 21.90 7.35
C ALA A 534 9.72 20.99 8.28
N ARG A 535 8.37 21.06 8.26
CA ARG A 535 7.53 20.17 9.10
C ARG A 535 7.62 18.70 8.72
N ARG A 536 8.09 18.38 7.51
CA ARG A 536 8.41 17.00 7.10
C ARG A 536 9.62 16.43 7.85
N GLN A 537 10.52 17.29 8.36
CA GLN A 537 11.69 16.86 9.12
C GLN A 537 11.27 16.54 10.56
N GLY A 538 11.57 15.32 11.02
CA GLY A 538 11.08 14.81 12.30
C GLY A 538 9.64 14.30 12.27
N ALA A 539 9.04 14.17 11.07
CA ALA A 539 7.84 13.37 10.85
C ALA A 539 8.14 11.88 11.10
N ALA A 540 7.08 11.09 11.27
CA ALA A 540 7.21 9.65 11.29
C ALA A 540 7.82 9.15 9.95
N PRO A 541 8.53 8.01 9.94
CA PRO A 541 9.01 7.39 8.70
C PRO A 541 7.91 7.26 7.64
N MET A 542 8.28 7.16 6.36
CA MET A 542 7.29 6.98 5.30
C MET A 542 6.52 5.68 5.53
N PRO A 543 5.18 5.70 5.44
CA PRO A 543 4.39 4.53 5.74
C PRO A 543 4.55 3.44 4.68
N GLY A 544 4.72 2.20 5.13
CA GLY A 544 4.83 1.02 4.26
C GLY A 544 6.23 0.64 3.78
N GLU A 545 7.29 1.36 4.17
CA GLU A 545 8.68 0.97 3.84
C GLU A 545 9.15 -0.28 4.62
N ASP A 546 8.63 -0.45 5.83
CA ASP A 546 9.03 -1.51 6.76
C ASP A 546 7.88 -2.47 7.03
N THR A 547 8.13 -3.77 6.87
CA THR A 547 7.19 -4.84 7.27
C THR A 547 7.52 -5.44 8.65
N LEU A 548 8.61 -4.98 9.27
CA LEU A 548 9.17 -5.50 10.52
C LEU A 548 9.26 -4.43 11.60
N ILE A 549 8.58 -4.66 12.71
CA ILE A 549 8.69 -3.91 13.96
C ILE A 549 9.72 -4.62 14.83
N SER A 550 10.91 -4.03 14.97
CA SER A 550 11.96 -4.55 15.85
C SER A 550 11.87 -3.87 17.22
N ALA A 551 11.56 -4.64 18.27
CA ALA A 551 11.53 -4.11 19.63
C ALA A 551 12.96 -3.88 20.16
N LEU A 552 13.16 -2.81 20.92
CA LEU A 552 14.44 -2.49 21.57
C LEU A 552 14.46 -3.04 23.00
N LYS A 553 15.51 -3.79 23.35
CA LYS A 553 15.73 -4.25 24.72
C LYS A 553 16.22 -3.10 25.59
N ILE A 554 15.62 -2.90 26.75
CA ILE A 554 16.11 -1.97 27.77
C ILE A 554 16.23 -2.66 29.14
N GLU A 555 17.12 -2.14 29.98
CA GLU A 555 17.26 -2.59 31.36
C GLU A 555 16.31 -1.81 32.28
N GLY A 556 15.79 -2.46 33.32
CA GLY A 556 14.87 -1.85 34.28
C GLY A 556 13.39 -1.91 33.86
N GLU A 557 12.55 -1.11 34.53
CA GLU A 557 11.11 -1.06 34.28
C GLU A 557 10.79 -0.36 32.93
N LEU A 558 9.81 -0.88 32.20
CA LEU A 558 9.35 -0.25 30.97
C LEU A 558 8.46 0.96 31.27
N PRO A 559 8.62 2.09 30.55
CA PRO A 559 7.85 3.29 30.81
C PRO A 559 6.37 3.11 30.47
N LEU A 560 5.51 3.68 31.31
CA LEU A 560 4.07 3.88 31.02
C LEU A 560 3.75 5.28 30.51
N GLU A 561 4.67 6.24 30.70
CA GLU A 561 4.49 7.60 30.20
C GLU A 561 4.81 7.70 28.71
N VAL A 562 3.94 8.39 27.97
CA VAL A 562 4.07 8.60 26.51
C VAL A 562 5.23 9.53 26.12
N ASP A 563 5.70 10.33 27.07
CA ASP A 563 6.76 11.34 26.92
C ASP A 563 8.13 10.84 27.41
N ASP A 564 8.24 9.57 27.81
CA ASP A 564 9.49 9.02 28.34
C ASP A 564 10.62 9.02 27.28
N PRO A 565 11.83 9.50 27.61
CA PRO A 565 12.94 9.59 26.65
C PRO A 565 13.40 8.22 26.13
N ALA A 566 13.11 7.11 26.81
CA ALA A 566 13.45 5.76 26.34
C ALA A 566 12.84 5.46 24.96
N TRP A 567 11.64 5.99 24.67
CA TRP A 567 10.97 5.81 23.38
C TRP A 567 11.78 6.37 22.21
N SER A 568 12.54 7.44 22.42
CA SER A 568 13.39 8.05 21.38
C SER A 568 14.49 7.12 20.86
N ARG A 569 14.91 6.14 21.67
CA ARG A 569 15.92 5.14 21.31
C ARG A 569 15.36 3.99 20.47
N ALA A 570 14.06 3.71 20.59
CA ALA A 570 13.40 2.67 19.81
C ALA A 570 13.29 3.12 18.34
N ARG A 571 13.31 2.17 17.40
CA ARG A 571 13.00 2.45 16.00
C ARG A 571 11.50 2.75 15.89
N ALA A 572 11.14 3.86 15.23
CA ALA A 572 9.77 4.09 14.79
C ALA A 572 9.52 3.35 13.47
N VAL A 573 8.35 2.75 13.35
CA VAL A 573 7.85 2.16 12.11
C VAL A 573 6.47 2.73 11.84
N THR A 574 6.24 3.29 10.66
CA THR A 574 4.94 3.83 10.27
C THR A 574 4.21 2.86 9.36
N LEU A 575 2.99 2.52 9.75
CA LEU A 575 2.12 1.56 9.08
C LEU A 575 1.00 2.33 8.37
N ARG A 576 0.59 1.87 7.18
CA ARG A 576 -0.60 2.42 6.50
C ARG A 576 -1.85 1.83 7.15
N LEU A 577 -2.79 2.69 7.45
CA LEU A 577 -4.11 2.30 7.91
C LEU A 577 -5.06 2.25 6.72
N ALA A 578 -5.78 1.15 6.57
CA ALA A 578 -6.93 1.06 5.67
C ALA A 578 -8.21 1.16 6.49
N PRO A 579 -9.24 1.86 5.99
CA PRO A 579 -10.55 1.77 6.60
C PRO A 579 -11.16 0.38 6.39
N ASN A 580 -11.95 -0.06 7.36
CA ASN A 580 -12.66 -1.33 7.28
C ASN A 580 -13.88 -1.20 6.34
N ILE A 581 -13.63 -1.43 5.05
CA ILE A 581 -14.66 -1.53 4.00
C ILE A 581 -15.02 -2.99 3.66
N ILE A 582 -14.48 -3.95 4.42
CA ILE A 582 -14.48 -5.38 4.08
C ILE A 582 -15.63 -6.12 4.81
N GLU A 583 -16.16 -5.53 5.88
CA GLU A 583 -17.21 -6.09 6.72
C GLU A 583 -18.19 -5.00 7.14
N GLU A 584 -19.49 -5.33 7.17
CA GLU A 584 -20.53 -4.41 7.63
C GLU A 584 -20.52 -4.29 9.17
N GLU A 585 -20.71 -3.10 9.74
CA GLU A 585 -20.92 -1.79 9.10
C GLU A 585 -19.60 -1.17 8.60
N ARG A 586 -19.59 -0.68 7.34
CA ARG A 586 -18.39 -0.21 6.62
C ARG A 586 -18.03 1.26 6.90
N LEU A 587 -16.73 1.55 6.94
CA LEU A 587 -16.16 2.91 7.00
C LEU A 587 -15.52 3.27 5.65
N PHE A 588 -15.96 4.32 4.95
CA PHE A 588 -15.36 4.71 3.67
C PHE A 588 -14.48 5.96 3.74
N THR A 589 -14.77 6.87 4.67
CA THR A 589 -14.19 8.22 4.73
C THR A 589 -13.34 8.40 5.99
N SER A 590 -12.40 7.47 6.25
CA SER A 590 -11.50 7.57 7.42
C SER A 590 -10.60 8.79 7.36
N LEU A 591 -10.42 9.46 8.50
CA LEU A 591 -9.52 10.61 8.63
C LEU A 591 -8.10 10.24 9.09
N SER A 592 -7.95 9.02 9.63
CA SER A 592 -6.68 8.42 10.02
C SER A 592 -6.13 7.51 8.90
N ASP A 593 -4.90 7.78 8.46
CA ASP A 593 -4.25 7.11 7.32
C ASP A 593 -2.98 6.35 7.69
N ALA A 594 -2.45 6.58 8.90
CA ALA A 594 -1.18 6.01 9.33
C ALA A 594 -1.05 5.90 10.85
N LEU A 595 -0.37 4.84 11.29
CA LEU A 595 -0.03 4.57 12.69
C LEU A 595 1.47 4.42 12.84
N THR A 596 2.10 5.19 13.73
CA THR A 596 3.52 5.01 14.08
C THR A 596 3.63 4.13 15.32
N VAL A 597 4.48 3.10 15.25
CA VAL A 597 4.68 2.14 16.32
C VAL A 597 6.15 2.13 16.75
N ARG A 598 6.36 2.13 18.07
CA ARG A 598 7.65 1.85 18.72
C ARG A 598 7.44 0.73 19.73
N ALA A 599 8.40 -0.17 19.86
CA ALA A 599 8.33 -1.27 20.81
C ALA A 599 9.58 -1.33 21.70
N LEU A 600 9.36 -1.49 23.01
CA LEU A 600 10.39 -1.71 24.02
C LEU A 600 10.11 -3.03 24.73
N TYR A 601 11.16 -3.72 25.17
CA TYR A 601 11.01 -4.92 25.99
C TYR A 601 12.14 -5.05 27.01
N ASN A 602 11.88 -5.78 28.10
CA ASN A 602 12.90 -6.21 29.07
C ASN A 602 12.75 -7.72 29.31
N ASP A 603 13.29 -8.26 30.40
CA ASP A 603 13.18 -9.69 30.69
C ASP A 603 11.77 -10.13 31.17
N ALA A 604 10.91 -9.21 31.59
CA ALA A 604 9.58 -9.48 32.15
C ALA A 604 8.42 -9.03 31.25
N ASP A 605 8.54 -7.85 30.64
CA ASP A 605 7.47 -7.10 29.99
C ASP A 605 7.84 -6.70 28.55
N ILE A 606 6.80 -6.36 27.80
CA ILE A 606 6.86 -5.69 26.51
C ILE A 606 5.90 -4.49 26.53
N ALA A 607 6.30 -3.39 25.89
CA ALA A 607 5.50 -2.19 25.78
C ALA A 607 5.52 -1.65 24.34
N PHE A 608 4.38 -1.16 23.89
CA PHE A 608 4.19 -0.51 22.61
C PHE A 608 3.77 0.94 22.83
N LEU A 609 4.40 1.87 22.09
CA LEU A 609 3.91 3.23 21.93
C LEU A 609 3.31 3.35 20.54
N LEU A 610 2.03 3.67 20.49
CA LEU A 610 1.24 3.93 19.30
C LEU A 610 1.05 5.44 19.14
N GLU A 611 1.30 5.98 17.95
CA GLU A 611 1.05 7.38 17.64
C GLU A 611 0.22 7.51 16.36
N ALA A 612 -0.97 8.09 16.46
CA ALA A 612 -1.82 8.38 15.31
C ALA A 612 -2.17 9.87 15.28
N GLY A 613 -2.18 10.44 14.06
CA GLY A 613 -2.66 11.80 13.85
C GLY A 613 -4.18 11.82 13.94
N ASP A 614 -4.71 12.65 14.83
CA ASP A 614 -6.13 12.78 15.10
C ASP A 614 -6.43 14.26 15.31
N ARG A 615 -7.38 14.82 14.57
CA ARG A 615 -7.61 16.27 14.54
C ARG A 615 -8.39 16.74 15.76
N THR A 616 -9.05 15.84 16.45
CA THR A 616 -9.90 16.08 17.61
C THR A 616 -9.41 15.28 18.80
N ASP A 617 -9.77 15.73 19.99
CA ASP A 617 -9.71 14.92 21.19
C ASP A 617 -11.09 14.30 21.33
N SER A 618 -11.33 13.19 20.62
CA SER A 618 -12.66 12.59 20.49
C SER A 618 -13.01 11.80 21.74
N ARG A 619 -13.13 12.52 22.86
CA ARG A 619 -13.70 12.03 24.11
C ARG A 619 -15.05 12.72 24.29
N PRO A 620 -16.17 11.98 24.38
CA PRO A 620 -17.48 12.59 24.60
C PRO A 620 -17.47 13.57 25.77
N GLY A 621 -18.05 14.75 25.57
CA GLY A 621 -18.02 15.88 26.49
C GLY A 621 -16.80 16.81 26.37
N GLU A 622 -15.87 16.58 25.42
CA GLU A 622 -14.80 17.53 25.12
C GLU A 622 -15.36 18.70 24.30
N PRO A 623 -15.41 19.93 24.84
CA PRO A 623 -16.21 21.01 24.26
C PRO A 623 -15.82 21.42 22.84
N VAL A 624 -14.52 21.40 22.52
CA VAL A 624 -14.07 21.86 21.19
C VAL A 624 -14.38 20.82 20.13
N SER A 625 -14.11 19.55 20.41
CA SER A 625 -14.32 18.43 19.50
C SER A 625 -15.80 18.23 19.22
N GLU A 626 -16.67 18.32 20.23
CA GLU A 626 -18.13 18.30 20.04
C GLU A 626 -18.63 19.48 19.19
N GLN A 627 -18.04 20.67 19.37
CA GLN A 627 -18.43 21.86 18.61
C GLN A 627 -18.08 21.76 17.11
N ILE A 628 -16.93 21.13 16.78
CA ILE A 628 -16.42 21.09 15.40
C ILE A 628 -16.73 19.79 14.65
N GLN A 629 -17.33 18.81 15.35
CA GLN A 629 -17.80 17.56 14.76
C GLN A 629 -18.80 17.86 13.64
N ASP A 630 -18.92 16.91 12.71
CA ASP A 630 -20.05 16.91 11.81
C ASP A 630 -21.35 16.57 12.57
N GLU A 631 -22.39 17.38 12.38
CA GLU A 631 -23.70 17.21 13.04
C GLU A 631 -24.41 15.91 12.67
N ASN A 632 -24.03 15.29 11.54
CA ASN A 632 -24.61 14.02 11.09
C ASN A 632 -23.93 12.78 11.72
N LEU A 633 -22.89 12.98 12.52
CA LEU A 633 -22.08 11.91 13.11
C LEU A 633 -22.29 11.84 14.63
N GLU A 634 -22.19 10.64 15.19
CA GLU A 634 -22.22 10.44 16.65
C GLU A 634 -20.80 10.51 17.22
N MET A 635 -20.62 11.23 18.33
CA MET A 635 -19.32 11.28 19.02
C MET A 635 -19.09 9.98 19.79
N HIS A 636 -18.00 9.32 19.48
CA HIS A 636 -17.49 8.19 20.25
C HIS A 636 -16.13 8.49 20.87
N SER A 637 -15.70 7.62 21.76
CA SER A 637 -14.37 7.70 22.37
C SER A 637 -13.32 7.12 21.44
N ASP A 638 -12.24 7.85 21.18
CA ASP A 638 -11.10 7.33 20.43
C ASP A 638 -10.58 6.02 21.05
N ALA A 639 -10.14 5.11 20.19
CA ALA A 639 -9.67 3.81 20.61
C ALA A 639 -8.51 3.30 19.77
N PHE A 640 -7.73 2.39 20.36
CA PHE A 640 -6.60 1.74 19.72
C PHE A 640 -6.60 0.26 20.08
N ALA A 641 -6.18 -0.57 19.13
CA ALA A 641 -6.03 -2.00 19.36
C ALA A 641 -4.70 -2.54 18.84
N ILE A 642 -4.13 -3.50 19.55
CA ILE A 642 -3.02 -4.34 19.11
C ILE A 642 -3.50 -5.78 19.11
N GLN A 643 -3.43 -6.45 17.97
CA GLN A 643 -3.86 -7.84 17.82
C GLN A 643 -2.66 -8.76 17.59
N PHE A 644 -2.72 -9.92 18.25
CA PHE A 644 -1.80 -11.03 18.06
C PHE A 644 -2.57 -12.34 17.83
N PRO A 645 -2.05 -13.28 17.02
CA PRO A 645 -2.55 -14.64 17.03
C PRO A 645 -2.30 -15.31 18.38
N LYS A 646 -3.12 -16.30 18.76
CA LYS A 646 -2.76 -17.24 19.83
C LYS A 646 -1.46 -17.98 19.47
N ASN A 647 -0.76 -18.49 20.48
CA ASN A 647 0.60 -18.99 20.32
C ASN A 647 0.77 -20.14 19.30
N ASP A 648 -0.27 -20.95 19.13
CA ASP A 648 -0.38 -22.07 18.18
C ASP A 648 -1.23 -21.78 16.93
N ALA A 649 -1.77 -20.56 16.82
CA ALA A 649 -2.60 -20.15 15.69
C ALA A 649 -1.78 -19.67 14.47
N TYR A 650 -0.44 -19.77 14.51
CA TYR A 650 0.42 -19.38 13.39
C TYR A 650 1.72 -20.20 13.33
N VAL A 651 2.30 -20.26 12.13
CA VAL A 651 3.58 -20.90 11.83
C VAL A 651 4.45 -19.90 11.06
N ALA A 652 5.68 -19.65 11.51
CA ALA A 652 6.61 -18.74 10.83
C ALA A 652 7.60 -19.43 9.87
N ALA A 653 7.80 -20.76 10.03
CA ALA A 653 8.71 -21.55 9.21
C ALA A 653 8.35 -23.05 9.30
N PRO A 654 8.64 -23.87 8.25
CA PRO A 654 9.26 -23.50 6.98
C PRO A 654 8.29 -22.85 5.99
N VAL A 655 6.98 -22.99 6.20
CA VAL A 655 5.91 -22.34 5.42
C VAL A 655 5.14 -21.44 6.37
N VAL A 656 4.90 -20.20 5.96
CA VAL A 656 4.18 -19.22 6.77
C VAL A 656 2.68 -19.51 6.73
N GLU A 657 2.10 -19.75 7.90
CA GLU A 657 0.65 -19.85 8.10
C GLU A 657 0.26 -18.80 9.15
N LYS A 658 -0.70 -17.92 8.83
CA LYS A 658 -1.22 -16.88 9.74
C LYS A 658 -2.75 -16.95 9.76
N PRO A 659 -3.40 -16.55 10.86
CA PRO A 659 -4.85 -16.36 10.87
C PRO A 659 -5.25 -15.26 9.89
N LEU A 660 -6.55 -15.12 9.61
CA LEU A 660 -7.08 -13.88 9.04
C LEU A 660 -6.76 -12.70 9.97
N PHE A 661 -6.24 -11.60 9.42
CA PHE A 661 -5.95 -10.40 10.22
C PHE A 661 -7.21 -9.72 10.77
N ARG A 662 -8.39 -10.09 10.25
CA ARG A 662 -9.71 -9.70 10.75
C ARG A 662 -10.18 -10.70 11.80
N HIS A 663 -9.61 -10.64 13.00
CA HIS A 663 -10.07 -11.41 14.16
C HIS A 663 -9.93 -12.94 14.07
N GLY A 664 -9.10 -13.44 13.14
CA GLY A 664 -8.82 -14.88 13.01
C GLY A 664 -10.00 -15.69 12.48
N ASP A 665 -10.07 -16.96 12.90
CA ASP A 665 -11.18 -17.87 12.64
C ASP A 665 -11.33 -18.88 13.79
N ALA A 666 -12.32 -19.77 13.71
CA ALA A 666 -12.61 -20.74 14.77
C ALA A 666 -11.46 -21.72 15.11
N ARG A 667 -10.45 -21.86 14.23
CA ARG A 667 -9.24 -22.68 14.44
C ARG A 667 -8.02 -21.82 14.74
N HIS A 668 -7.96 -20.60 14.23
CA HIS A 668 -6.86 -19.67 14.39
C HIS A 668 -7.32 -18.45 15.18
N LEU A 669 -7.42 -18.60 16.50
CA LEU A 669 -7.90 -17.57 17.40
C LEU A 669 -6.90 -16.41 17.55
N THR A 670 -7.39 -15.22 17.90
CA THR A 670 -6.55 -14.05 18.20
C THR A 670 -6.86 -13.46 19.57
N THR A 671 -5.90 -12.69 20.08
CA THR A 671 -6.02 -11.86 21.29
C THR A 671 -5.76 -10.42 20.91
N ILE A 672 -6.62 -9.52 21.40
CA ILE A 672 -6.59 -8.09 21.12
C ILE A 672 -6.40 -7.35 22.45
N TRP A 673 -5.43 -6.45 22.48
CA TRP A 673 -5.26 -5.46 23.53
C TRP A 673 -5.99 -4.22 23.06
N TYR A 674 -7.12 -3.90 23.70
CA TYR A 674 -7.96 -2.78 23.33
C TYR A 674 -7.86 -1.69 24.39
N TRP A 675 -7.59 -0.46 23.96
CA TRP A 675 -7.61 0.73 24.81
C TRP A 675 -8.63 1.73 24.27
N ASN A 676 -9.37 2.35 25.18
CA ASN A 676 -10.33 3.40 24.88
C ASN A 676 -10.04 4.64 25.73
N ALA A 677 -10.17 5.82 25.12
CA ALA A 677 -9.85 7.10 25.74
C ALA A 677 -10.83 7.53 26.85
N GLY A 678 -11.98 6.86 26.98
CA GLY A 678 -13.02 7.23 27.92
C GLY A 678 -13.73 8.52 27.50
N SER A 679 -14.35 9.22 28.44
CA SER A 679 -15.16 10.40 28.18
C SER A 679 -14.94 11.49 29.23
N VAL A 680 -15.07 12.74 28.82
CA VAL A 680 -15.04 13.92 29.69
C VAL A 680 -16.38 14.06 30.42
N SER A 681 -17.50 13.92 29.70
CA SER A 681 -18.86 14.01 30.24
C SER A 681 -19.80 12.98 29.58
N PRO A 682 -20.43 12.06 30.35
CA PRO A 682 -20.12 11.78 31.76
C PRO A 682 -18.66 11.35 31.91
N THR A 683 -18.03 11.63 33.06
CA THR A 683 -16.61 11.31 33.22
C THR A 683 -16.40 9.80 33.30
N THR A 684 -15.76 9.24 32.29
CA THR A 684 -15.34 7.83 32.24
C THR A 684 -13.83 7.79 32.05
N PRO A 685 -13.06 7.18 32.96
CA PRO A 685 -11.61 7.09 32.78
C PRO A 685 -11.25 6.22 31.57
N PRO A 686 -10.08 6.43 30.95
CA PRO A 686 -9.58 5.51 29.93
C PRO A 686 -9.52 4.07 30.46
N GLN A 687 -9.80 3.11 29.60
CA GLN A 687 -9.79 1.68 29.96
C GLN A 687 -9.00 0.88 28.96
N ALA A 688 -8.28 -0.13 29.46
CA ALA A 688 -7.65 -1.16 28.64
C ALA A 688 -8.20 -2.52 29.02
N VAL A 689 -8.53 -3.35 28.03
CA VAL A 689 -9.10 -4.68 28.21
C VAL A 689 -8.49 -5.67 27.22
N LEU A 690 -8.50 -6.94 27.59
CA LEU A 690 -8.23 -8.03 26.67
C LEU A 690 -9.53 -8.48 26.01
N LEU A 691 -9.48 -8.66 24.70
CA LEU A 691 -10.55 -9.28 23.92
C LEU A 691 -10.00 -10.54 23.24
N ASP A 692 -10.76 -11.62 23.31
CA ASP A 692 -10.50 -12.82 22.52
C ASP A 692 -11.44 -12.85 21.30
N ALA A 693 -10.88 -13.24 20.15
CA ALA A 693 -11.58 -13.25 18.87
C ALA A 693 -11.44 -14.60 18.16
N SER A 694 -12.46 -14.94 17.36
CA SER A 694 -12.62 -16.27 16.74
C SER A 694 -13.20 -16.21 15.31
N GLY A 695 -13.05 -15.07 14.64
CA GLY A 695 -13.73 -14.75 13.39
C GLY A 695 -14.23 -13.31 13.39
N SER A 696 -14.33 -12.72 12.20
CA SER A 696 -14.82 -11.35 12.02
C SER A 696 -16.33 -11.26 12.28
N ASP A 697 -17.08 -12.31 11.89
CA ASP A 697 -18.51 -12.50 12.11
C ASP A 697 -18.89 -12.84 13.57
N ARG A 698 -17.89 -12.93 14.47
CA ARG A 698 -18.07 -13.37 15.86
C ARG A 698 -17.87 -12.22 16.82
N LYS A 699 -18.76 -12.16 17.81
CA LYS A 699 -18.67 -11.18 18.89
C LYS A 699 -17.37 -11.36 19.67
N LEU A 700 -16.62 -10.26 19.81
CA LEU A 700 -15.44 -10.20 20.66
C LEU A 700 -15.81 -10.48 22.13
N THR A 701 -15.01 -11.31 22.80
CA THR A 701 -15.25 -11.67 24.19
C THR A 701 -14.23 -10.98 25.09
N ALA A 702 -14.70 -10.08 25.96
CA ALA A 702 -13.85 -9.41 26.93
C ALA A 702 -13.40 -10.37 28.04
N ARG A 703 -12.13 -10.29 28.40
CA ARG A 703 -11.48 -11.09 29.44
C ARG A 703 -10.88 -10.17 30.50
N LYS A 704 -11.06 -10.53 31.78
CA LYS A 704 -10.38 -9.91 32.92
C LYS A 704 -9.44 -10.92 33.55
N THR A 705 -8.16 -10.56 33.61
CA THR A 705 -7.08 -11.43 34.08
C THR A 705 -6.07 -10.63 34.89
N ASN A 706 -5.18 -11.30 35.60
CA ASN A 706 -4.13 -10.62 36.38
C ASN A 706 -3.02 -10.01 35.49
N ASP A 707 -3.03 -10.31 34.19
CA ASP A 707 -2.09 -9.83 33.18
C ASP A 707 -2.79 -8.99 32.08
N ASP A 708 -3.87 -8.30 32.45
CA ASP A 708 -4.51 -7.29 31.61
C ASP A 708 -3.50 -6.19 31.20
N PRO A 709 -3.60 -5.62 29.99
CA PRO A 709 -2.70 -4.58 29.54
C PRO A 709 -2.83 -3.35 30.44
N THR A 710 -1.69 -2.87 30.92
CA THR A 710 -1.61 -1.54 31.53
C THR A 710 -1.40 -0.52 30.43
N ALA A 711 -2.17 0.57 30.44
CA ALA A 711 -2.11 1.55 29.37
C ALA A 711 -2.26 2.98 29.86
N ASN A 712 -1.68 3.90 29.10
CA ASN A 712 -1.81 5.34 29.30
C ASN A 712 -1.88 6.02 27.93
N GLY A 713 -2.69 7.07 27.82
CA GLY A 713 -2.89 7.77 26.56
C GLY A 713 -2.97 9.27 26.77
N LYS A 714 -2.43 10.02 25.82
CA LYS A 714 -2.47 11.49 25.82
C LYS A 714 -2.70 12.00 24.41
N TRP A 715 -3.76 12.79 24.24
CA TRP A 715 -3.94 13.61 23.06
C TRP A 715 -3.25 14.95 23.24
N GLU A 716 -2.46 15.37 22.26
CA GLU A 716 -1.78 16.66 22.31
C GLU A 716 -1.39 17.16 20.92
N HIS A 717 -1.85 18.37 20.58
CA HIS A 717 -1.62 19.03 19.30
C HIS A 717 -1.94 18.11 18.10
N GLY A 718 -3.16 17.57 18.04
CA GLY A 718 -3.62 16.83 16.87
C GLY A 718 -3.02 15.43 16.73
N ARG A 719 -2.67 14.79 17.85
CA ARG A 719 -2.04 13.46 17.85
C ARG A 719 -2.32 12.75 19.15
N TRP A 720 -2.82 11.52 19.04
CA TRP A 720 -2.84 10.56 20.13
C TRP A 720 -1.48 9.89 20.27
N ARG A 721 -1.06 9.72 21.51
CA ARG A 721 0.05 8.84 21.90
C ARG A 721 -0.46 7.90 22.97
N VAL A 722 -0.37 6.59 22.73
CA VAL A 722 -0.93 5.56 23.62
C VAL A 722 0.15 4.52 23.88
N VAL A 723 0.47 4.31 25.15
CA VAL A 723 1.34 3.23 25.60
C VAL A 723 0.47 2.07 26.07
N MET A 724 0.77 0.85 25.62
CA MET A 724 0.22 -0.40 26.17
C MET A 724 1.37 -1.33 26.58
N LYS A 725 1.37 -1.77 27.84
CA LYS A 725 2.38 -2.64 28.45
C LYS A 725 1.75 -3.91 29.00
N ARG A 726 2.39 -5.06 28.75
CA ARG A 726 1.97 -6.37 29.27
C ARG A 726 3.19 -7.27 29.56
N PRO A 727 3.07 -8.25 30.48
CA PRO A 727 4.05 -9.32 30.61
C PRO A 727 4.32 -10.08 29.29
N ARG A 728 5.55 -10.57 29.13
CA ARG A 728 5.99 -11.29 27.90
C ARG A 728 5.41 -12.69 27.75
N ASN A 729 4.76 -13.23 28.76
CA ASN A 729 4.12 -14.55 28.75
C ASN A 729 5.01 -15.64 28.12
N LEU A 730 6.28 -15.69 28.55
CA LEU A 730 7.33 -16.56 28.00
C LEU A 730 6.90 -18.03 28.02
N ALA A 731 7.26 -18.77 26.96
CA ALA A 731 6.92 -20.17 26.85
C ALA A 731 7.57 -20.99 27.99
N SER A 732 6.79 -21.87 28.63
CA SER A 732 7.35 -22.79 29.64
C SER A 732 8.37 -23.72 28.98
N PRO A 733 9.49 -24.06 29.66
CA PRO A 733 10.43 -25.09 29.19
C PRO A 733 9.77 -26.46 28.94
N SER A 734 8.59 -26.69 29.54
CA SER A 734 7.78 -27.91 29.39
C SER A 734 6.81 -27.88 28.19
N GLY A 735 6.75 -26.78 27.44
CA GLY A 735 5.83 -26.61 26.31
C GLY A 735 4.38 -26.35 26.70
N VAL A 736 4.06 -26.24 27.99
CA VAL A 736 2.73 -25.87 28.47
C VAL A 736 2.48 -24.40 28.12
N GLN A 737 1.46 -24.16 27.28
CA GLN A 737 0.98 -22.81 26.97
C GLN A 737 0.48 -22.13 28.25
N ASN A 738 0.50 -20.79 28.29
CA ASN A 738 -0.22 -20.07 29.35
C ASN A 738 -1.71 -20.46 29.33
N GLU A 739 -2.41 -20.24 30.45
CA GLU A 739 -3.80 -20.68 30.67
C GLU A 739 -4.77 -20.32 29.53
N HIS A 740 -4.47 -19.26 28.77
CA HIS A 740 -5.34 -18.72 27.73
C HIS A 740 -4.78 -18.82 26.31
N GLY A 741 -3.64 -19.49 26.11
CA GLY A 741 -2.99 -19.65 24.80
C GLY A 741 -2.44 -18.36 24.18
N ASP A 742 -2.29 -17.28 24.94
CA ASP A 742 -1.80 -15.99 24.45
C ASP A 742 -0.37 -16.12 23.89
N ILE A 743 -0.01 -15.26 22.95
CA ILE A 743 1.32 -15.29 22.32
C ILE A 743 2.44 -15.13 23.35
N SER A 744 3.50 -15.92 23.19
CA SER A 744 4.74 -15.77 23.95
C SER A 744 5.70 -14.84 23.20
N PHE A 745 6.16 -13.77 23.87
CA PHE A 745 7.08 -12.79 23.31
C PHE A 745 8.54 -13.23 23.49
N ASP A 746 8.94 -14.30 22.79
CA ASP A 746 10.28 -14.86 22.86
C ASP A 746 11.28 -14.11 21.95
N GLU A 747 12.54 -13.98 22.38
CA GLU A 747 13.58 -13.39 21.54
C GLU A 747 13.93 -14.32 20.35
N GLY A 748 14.18 -13.75 19.17
CA GLY A 748 14.52 -14.47 17.95
C GLY A 748 13.33 -15.08 17.19
N ARG A 749 12.10 -14.92 17.70
CA ARG A 749 10.88 -15.38 17.04
C ARG A 749 10.20 -14.23 16.28
N PHE A 750 9.79 -14.50 15.04
CA PHE A 750 8.93 -13.60 14.28
C PHE A 750 7.47 -13.84 14.65
N MET A 751 6.78 -12.80 15.10
CA MET A 751 5.40 -12.85 15.60
C MET A 751 4.50 -11.97 14.74
N PRO A 752 3.37 -12.45 14.22
CA PRO A 752 2.40 -11.59 13.54
C PRO A 752 1.80 -10.58 14.52
N VAL A 753 1.71 -9.33 14.11
CA VAL A 753 1.03 -8.26 14.84
C VAL A 753 0.23 -7.40 13.86
N SER A 754 -0.99 -7.04 14.24
CA SER A 754 -1.78 -6.04 13.53
C SER A 754 -2.36 -5.03 14.52
N PHE A 755 -2.82 -3.92 13.98
CA PHE A 755 -3.27 -2.75 14.72
C PHE A 755 -4.56 -2.22 14.13
N ALA A 756 -5.35 -1.57 14.97
CA ALA A 756 -6.53 -0.81 14.58
C ALA A 756 -6.66 0.48 15.38
N SER A 757 -7.33 1.48 14.81
CA SER A 757 -7.67 2.75 15.47
C SER A 757 -9.06 3.22 15.07
N TRP A 758 -9.72 3.88 16.02
CA TRP A 758 -11.05 4.48 15.88
C TRP A 758 -10.92 5.98 16.14
N ASP A 759 -11.26 6.81 15.15
CA ASP A 759 -11.46 8.26 15.29
C ASP A 759 -12.93 8.52 15.67
N GLY A 760 -13.17 8.72 16.97
CA GLY A 760 -14.51 8.83 17.53
C GLY A 760 -15.30 10.03 17.04
N SER A 761 -14.63 11.09 16.55
CA SER A 761 -15.31 12.25 15.96
C SER A 761 -15.88 11.95 14.58
N ASN A 762 -15.35 10.90 13.93
CA ASN A 762 -15.72 10.43 12.61
C ASN A 762 -16.70 9.24 12.65
N ASP A 763 -17.45 9.08 13.77
CA ASP A 763 -18.44 8.00 13.95
C ASP A 763 -17.81 6.60 13.85
N GLU A 764 -16.56 6.47 14.28
CA GLU A 764 -15.84 5.19 14.27
C GLU A 764 -16.06 4.45 15.60
N ILE A 765 -16.78 3.32 15.53
CA ILE A 765 -16.99 2.37 16.63
C ILE A 765 -17.17 0.95 16.07
N GLY A 766 -16.90 -0.08 16.86
CA GLY A 766 -17.19 -1.46 16.44
C GLY A 766 -16.37 -1.85 15.21
N SER A 767 -17.03 -2.27 14.13
CA SER A 767 -16.40 -2.60 12.84
C SER A 767 -16.00 -1.37 12.02
N ARG A 768 -16.61 -0.20 12.26
CA ARG A 768 -16.26 1.06 11.60
C ARG A 768 -14.98 1.61 12.21
N HIS A 769 -13.84 1.22 11.64
CA HIS A 769 -12.53 1.64 12.10
C HIS A 769 -11.48 1.49 11.02
N THR A 770 -10.28 1.96 11.32
CA THR A 770 -9.11 1.71 10.48
C THR A 770 -8.26 0.57 11.02
N LEU A 771 -7.58 -0.16 10.15
CA LEU A 771 -6.79 -1.34 10.50
C LEU A 771 -5.59 -1.56 9.57
N THR A 772 -4.72 -2.45 10.00
CA THR A 772 -3.56 -2.93 9.25
C THR A 772 -3.72 -4.41 8.91
N THR A 773 -3.01 -4.87 7.88
CA THR A 773 -2.74 -6.31 7.70
C THR A 773 -1.69 -6.80 8.69
N TRP A 774 -1.29 -8.08 8.62
CA TRP A 774 -0.23 -8.60 9.48
C TRP A 774 1.14 -8.04 9.16
N TYR A 775 1.74 -7.38 10.14
CA TYR A 775 3.16 -7.06 10.20
C TYR A 775 3.91 -8.10 11.03
N TRP A 776 5.25 -8.07 10.97
CA TRP A 776 6.08 -8.90 11.82
C TRP A 776 6.63 -8.10 13.00
N LEU A 777 6.53 -8.65 14.20
CA LEU A 777 7.24 -8.23 15.40
C LEU A 777 8.44 -9.15 15.63
N LEU A 778 9.61 -8.57 15.92
CA LEU A 778 10.80 -9.30 16.33
C LEU A 778 11.40 -8.68 17.58
N LEU A 779 11.65 -9.53 18.58
CA LEU A 779 12.53 -9.21 19.69
C LEU A 779 13.92 -9.77 19.33
N PRO A 780 14.94 -8.92 19.09
CA PRO A 780 16.25 -9.40 18.66
C PRO A 780 16.84 -10.43 19.64
N PRO A 781 17.33 -11.59 19.17
CA PRO A 781 17.94 -12.59 20.04
C PRO A 781 19.24 -12.06 20.64
N LYS A 782 19.47 -12.37 21.93
CA LYS A 782 20.79 -12.16 22.54
C LYS A 782 21.86 -12.90 21.72
N THR A 783 22.84 -12.15 21.20
CA THR A 783 23.94 -12.73 20.42
C THR A 783 24.83 -13.57 21.34
N ASP A 784 24.92 -14.87 21.05
CA ASP A 784 25.89 -15.77 21.69
C ASP A 784 27.22 -15.67 20.93
N PRO A 785 28.26 -15.01 21.50
CA PRO A 785 29.53 -14.81 20.80
C PRO A 785 30.24 -16.12 20.46
N VAL A 786 30.02 -17.17 21.26
CA VAL A 786 30.62 -18.49 21.04
C VAL A 786 29.99 -19.15 19.82
N LYS A 787 28.67 -19.07 19.68
CA LYS A 787 28.00 -19.59 18.47
C LYS A 787 28.35 -18.76 17.24
N VAL A 788 28.27 -17.43 17.33
CA VAL A 788 28.41 -16.53 16.19
C VAL A 788 29.85 -16.45 15.69
N PHE A 789 30.85 -16.42 16.59
CA PHE A 789 32.26 -16.28 16.19
C PHE A 789 33.08 -17.54 16.48
N GLY A 790 32.81 -18.23 17.59
CA GLY A 790 33.56 -19.43 17.99
C GLY A 790 33.38 -20.61 17.02
N ILE A 791 32.15 -20.90 16.57
CA ILE A 791 31.90 -21.99 15.60
C ILE A 791 32.59 -21.70 14.25
N PRO A 792 32.44 -20.51 13.62
CA PRO A 792 33.17 -20.18 12.39
C PRO A 792 34.69 -20.27 12.53
N LEU A 793 35.25 -19.79 13.64
CA LEU A 793 36.68 -19.89 13.92
C LEU A 793 37.13 -21.34 14.10
N GLY A 794 36.34 -22.16 14.81
CA GLY A 794 36.60 -23.58 14.99
C GLY A 794 36.58 -24.36 13.68
N VAL A 795 35.56 -24.13 12.83
CA VAL A 795 35.47 -24.76 11.50
C VAL A 795 36.63 -24.31 10.62
N GLY A 796 36.94 -23.01 10.58
CA GLY A 796 38.11 -22.48 9.87
C GLY A 796 39.40 -23.16 10.33
N LEU A 797 39.64 -23.26 11.63
CA LEU A 797 40.83 -23.91 12.20
C LEU A 797 40.90 -25.40 11.85
N LEU A 798 39.79 -26.13 11.91
CA LEU A 798 39.74 -27.55 11.53
C LEU A 798 40.08 -27.75 10.04
N VAL A 799 39.52 -26.91 9.16
CA VAL A 799 39.82 -26.94 7.72
C VAL A 799 41.29 -26.58 7.47
N PHE A 800 41.85 -25.63 8.23
CA PHE A 800 43.27 -25.29 8.16
C PHE A 800 44.16 -26.48 8.55
N ILE A 801 43.88 -27.13 9.69
CA ILE A 801 44.63 -28.29 10.17
C ILE A 801 44.53 -29.44 9.17
N ALA A 802 43.34 -29.72 8.65
CA ALA A 802 43.14 -30.74 7.61
C ALA A 802 43.96 -30.44 6.35
N GLY A 803 44.01 -29.17 5.93
CA GLY A 803 44.86 -28.70 4.83
C GLY A 803 46.35 -28.95 5.08
N ILE A 804 46.84 -28.68 6.29
CA ILE A 804 48.24 -28.95 6.68
C ILE A 804 48.54 -30.45 6.68
N VAL A 805 47.64 -31.29 7.22
CA VAL A 805 47.77 -32.76 7.21
C VAL A 805 47.80 -33.28 5.79
N LEU A 806 46.92 -32.78 4.91
CA LEU A 806 46.87 -33.15 3.50
C LEU A 806 48.18 -32.80 2.77
N VAL A 807 48.70 -31.57 2.97
CA VAL A 807 49.99 -31.16 2.39
C VAL A 807 51.12 -32.04 2.89
N ARG A 808 51.18 -32.34 4.19
CA ARG A 808 52.21 -33.22 4.77
C ARG A 808 52.12 -34.63 4.19
N GLY A 809 50.93 -35.23 4.17
CA GLY A 809 50.70 -36.57 3.62
C GLY A 809 51.09 -36.67 2.14
N GLN A 810 50.74 -35.66 1.33
CA GLN A 810 51.11 -35.64 -0.09
C GLN A 810 52.61 -35.43 -0.34
N ARG A 811 53.33 -34.79 0.58
CA ARG A 811 54.79 -34.64 0.51
C ARG A 811 55.52 -35.90 0.98
N HIS A 812 54.98 -36.62 1.96
CA HIS A 812 55.50 -37.92 2.41
C HIS A 812 55.28 -39.04 1.38
N ALA A 813 54.19 -39.03 0.63
CA ALA A 813 53.97 -40.00 -0.47
C ALA A 813 54.91 -39.80 -1.69
N LYS A 814 55.80 -38.79 -1.65
CA LYS A 814 56.78 -38.49 -2.70
C LYS A 814 58.22 -38.79 -2.27
N SER A 815 58.44 -39.14 -0.99
CA SER A 815 59.66 -39.79 -0.49
C SER A 815 59.44 -41.29 -0.47
#